data_AF-A0AAV6R2C9-F1
#
_entry.id   AF-A0AAV6R2C9-F1
#
_cell.length_a   1.000
_cell.length_b   1.000
_cell.length_c   1.000
_cell.angle_alpha   90.00
_cell.angle_beta   90.00
_cell.angle_gamma   90.00
#
_symmetry.space_group_name_H-M   'P 1'
#
loop_
_entity.id
_entity.type
_entity.pdbx_description
1 polymer ?
#
loop_
_entity_poly.entity_id
_entity_poly.type
_entity_poly.pdbx_seq_one_letter_code
_entity_poly.pdbx_strand_id
1 'polypeptide(L)'
;METPDSSAEITMINITVIRGNNLQGKKADSLSFLKVETDGMVLGESERKELNPLEHCVEYNFTCSFPAPSSAHALSGMAHKPIILTVSEILPKVKKADAKTVVLGQAVVDLLPLLQGKRSFSSTVPLHPLTSSPIKDVIQQATLDVRISVPTPLLSEAELSPSNMLTVTIETAYSLPDSLTPGTSPASAAYTAALEVPLTAEEDQVLVFCKGHLKSGGHRENKTRLKKRLHLDVLVPDNHFIHGSYFHEEPIELEDGELTGVEDRAFREEAETFKCRVSWDTEMHCFMDEDGTARLRQRITESRLWPVEIMRSVATLRKGKQTTEENIERSIHGVAFVDMGRLLYPGVTRIRGAYTVHPFSGATLMNRLPANQSRATSADSANSHRSSQVKMNHVKASQMKTKPEVYMNTEGNVFTGSKTYVMIEVALDKPLVPKTTPEELTRRVKALIPPRADQAGLSRAERAVLDFHKQVANVVSHVSDQYNELLKAGCKPLEDCSWEQMKVQLIGSLNDSGRYFAFKEQMKHAVVKVVRDEMQRTEPFTDPQERQAFVSKLYVYLVDEMHVALDKIYSDDTVHDPPDENHLSCSQLKHFAREAQLTGDYEQASQYYQELVVRCPKEPSYKYMWGSLYMLTGDYMKAKECFYDAMSVQQAHHPSLMMCGVLAATFEHYDEAQTFLEQATSIDPSSVVAWTLLGLLYESQNDSIMAEWAYKEARKQLKPVKENMQTQRVENKTVDSEEFEQVETDTPGQSSTDDQDHKSVEPDPETHNEPSAKQSSSIYIDTAGFLLKNNALKMAEHALAQELLSSDGGRSACYLHHLAQLQLLKTDYSSASTNLKEALRLNDQDADIWALRGHCHYLQGEVANAQECYEQSLKLQQHPSHLVLLRMGSVYLQQERYEEAKTVYLRACEQFASCLTWLGLGTACYQLEELDIAEEAFTEANHLNNHNAEVWAYLALICLKTGRQEEADQFYKYAKGFKLQKESLMKEFSELNNQLRFSRLSSCFVRSSAEEF
;
A
#
# COMPACT_ATOMS: atom_id res chain seq x y z
N MET A 1 -11.92 -7.37 -63.23
CA MET A 1 -12.39 -8.72 -62.85
C MET A 1 -11.16 -9.50 -62.45
N GLU A 2 -10.74 -9.35 -61.20
CA GLU A 2 -9.85 -10.29 -60.54
C GLU A 2 -10.67 -10.80 -59.36
N THR A 3 -11.00 -12.09 -59.40
CA THR A 3 -11.70 -12.82 -58.36
C THR A 3 -10.75 -12.98 -57.16
N PRO A 4 -11.19 -12.72 -55.93
CA PRO A 4 -10.39 -13.12 -54.77
C PRO A 4 -10.52 -14.64 -54.60
N ASP A 5 -9.44 -15.37 -54.86
CA ASP A 5 -9.24 -16.71 -54.33
C ASP A 5 -9.04 -16.59 -52.82
N SER A 6 -10.10 -16.87 -52.05
CA SER A 6 -9.99 -17.08 -50.60
C SER A 6 -10.68 -18.38 -50.22
N SER A 7 -10.10 -19.52 -50.61
CA SER A 7 -10.33 -20.75 -49.87
C SER A 7 -9.59 -20.61 -48.55
N ALA A 8 -10.28 -20.11 -47.51
CA ALA A 8 -9.77 -20.15 -46.15
C ALA A 8 -9.40 -21.61 -45.83
N GLU A 9 -8.12 -21.90 -45.61
CA GLU A 9 -7.68 -23.22 -45.16
C GLU A 9 -8.39 -23.50 -43.83
N ILE A 10 -9.31 -24.45 -43.83
CA ILE A 10 -10.05 -24.85 -42.63
C ILE A 10 -9.04 -25.58 -41.73
N THR A 11 -8.64 -24.93 -40.64
CA THR A 11 -7.77 -25.53 -39.62
C THR A 11 -8.46 -26.75 -39.02
N MET A 12 -7.77 -27.91 -39.01
CA MET A 12 -8.31 -29.16 -38.48
C MET A 12 -7.69 -29.49 -37.12
N ILE A 13 -8.52 -29.88 -36.16
CA ILE A 13 -8.08 -30.37 -34.84
C ILE A 13 -7.89 -31.88 -34.95
N ASN A 14 -6.68 -32.36 -34.67
CA ASN A 14 -6.32 -33.77 -34.72
C ASN A 14 -6.35 -34.38 -33.31
N ILE A 15 -7.14 -35.44 -33.13
CA ILE A 15 -7.22 -36.24 -31.91
C ILE A 15 -6.56 -37.59 -32.19
N THR A 16 -5.45 -37.87 -31.52
CA THR A 16 -4.72 -39.12 -31.61
C THR A 16 -4.82 -39.89 -30.29
N VAL A 17 -5.44 -41.08 -30.31
CA VAL A 17 -5.42 -42.00 -29.17
C VAL A 17 -4.30 -43.01 -29.38
N ILE A 18 -3.27 -42.93 -28.54
CA ILE A 18 -2.03 -43.67 -28.67
C ILE A 18 -2.24 -45.10 -28.19
N ARG A 19 -2.61 -45.27 -26.91
CA ARG A 19 -2.81 -46.57 -26.27
C ARG A 19 -3.83 -46.52 -25.16
N GLY A 20 -4.45 -47.66 -24.87
CA GLY A 20 -5.24 -47.89 -23.67
C GLY A 20 -4.51 -48.83 -22.71
N ASN A 21 -4.45 -48.46 -21.43
CA ASN A 21 -3.73 -49.17 -20.38
C ASN A 21 -4.73 -49.82 -19.41
N ASN A 22 -4.35 -50.98 -18.86
CA ASN A 22 -5.13 -51.77 -17.90
C ASN A 22 -6.55 -52.14 -18.39
N LEU A 23 -6.71 -52.40 -19.69
CA LEU A 23 -8.00 -52.83 -20.26
C LEU A 23 -8.23 -54.32 -19.95
N GLN A 24 -9.36 -54.65 -19.31
CA GLN A 24 -9.73 -56.04 -19.00
C GLN A 24 -10.94 -56.47 -19.86
N GLY A 25 -10.70 -57.36 -20.83
CA GLY A 25 -11.76 -57.97 -21.64
C GLY A 25 -12.53 -59.07 -20.89
N LYS A 26 -13.78 -59.34 -21.28
CA LYS A 26 -14.60 -60.39 -20.65
C LYS A 26 -14.24 -61.81 -21.10
N LYS A 27 -13.49 -61.98 -22.19
CA LYS A 27 -13.06 -63.28 -22.76
C LYS A 27 -11.66 -63.20 -23.38
N ALA A 28 -10.97 -64.33 -23.48
CA ALA A 28 -9.57 -64.44 -23.93
C ALA A 28 -9.32 -64.18 -25.44
N ASP A 29 -10.37 -64.03 -26.26
CA ASP A 29 -10.28 -63.82 -27.72
C ASP A 29 -11.17 -62.66 -28.20
N SER A 30 -11.22 -61.56 -27.46
CA SER A 30 -12.07 -60.41 -27.81
C SER A 30 -11.30 -59.31 -28.53
N LEU A 31 -11.99 -58.67 -29.48
CA LEU A 31 -11.46 -57.52 -30.22
C LEU A 31 -12.00 -56.24 -29.59
N SER A 32 -11.11 -55.29 -29.26
CA SER A 32 -11.50 -53.95 -28.83
C SER A 32 -11.36 -52.94 -29.97
N PHE A 33 -12.26 -51.97 -30.00
CA PHE A 33 -12.16 -50.80 -30.88
C PHE A 33 -12.58 -49.55 -30.12
N LEU A 34 -12.06 -48.41 -30.56
CA LEU A 34 -12.31 -47.09 -29.99
C LEU A 34 -13.26 -46.31 -30.89
N LYS A 35 -14.23 -45.64 -30.28
CA LYS A 35 -15.12 -44.68 -30.94
C LYS A 35 -14.90 -43.30 -30.32
N VAL A 36 -14.67 -42.30 -31.16
CA VAL A 36 -14.50 -40.89 -30.74
C VAL A 36 -15.74 -40.11 -31.13
N GLU A 37 -16.37 -39.44 -30.17
CA GLU A 37 -17.61 -38.71 -30.34
C GLU A 37 -17.55 -37.31 -29.70
N THR A 38 -18.29 -36.36 -30.25
CA THR A 38 -18.55 -35.06 -29.62
C THR A 38 -19.98 -34.63 -29.94
N ASP A 39 -20.71 -34.12 -28.94
CA ASP A 39 -22.10 -33.65 -29.11
C ASP A 39 -23.06 -34.67 -29.77
N GLY A 40 -22.85 -35.96 -29.51
CA GLY A 40 -23.62 -37.05 -30.12
C GLY A 40 -23.25 -37.38 -31.58
N MET A 41 -22.29 -36.66 -32.17
CA MET A 41 -21.73 -36.94 -33.50
C MET A 41 -20.47 -37.81 -33.39
N VAL A 42 -20.39 -38.84 -34.22
CA VAL A 42 -19.22 -39.74 -34.29
C VAL A 42 -18.15 -39.11 -35.18
N LEU A 43 -17.00 -38.78 -34.61
CA LEU A 43 -15.85 -38.21 -35.33
C LEU A 43 -15.02 -39.29 -36.04
N GLY A 44 -14.97 -40.51 -35.48
CA GLY A 44 -14.32 -41.65 -36.11
C GLY A 44 -14.25 -42.90 -35.24
N GLU A 45 -13.97 -44.04 -35.87
CA GLU A 45 -13.83 -45.35 -35.24
C GLU A 45 -12.48 -45.97 -35.60
N SER A 46 -11.78 -46.57 -34.63
CA SER A 46 -10.50 -47.23 -34.83
C SER A 46 -10.65 -48.61 -35.47
N GLU A 47 -9.55 -49.14 -36.01
CA GLU A 47 -9.46 -50.55 -36.32
C GLU A 47 -9.67 -51.43 -35.08
N ARG A 48 -10.18 -52.64 -35.31
CA ARG A 48 -10.43 -53.65 -34.27
C ARG A 48 -9.12 -54.35 -33.95
N LYS A 49 -8.66 -54.25 -32.70
CA LYS A 49 -7.39 -54.81 -32.25
C LYS A 49 -7.60 -55.88 -31.18
N GLU A 50 -6.74 -56.88 -31.18
CA GLU A 50 -6.75 -57.95 -30.18
C GLU A 50 -6.24 -57.44 -28.85
N LEU A 51 -6.90 -57.85 -27.76
CA LEU A 51 -6.55 -57.43 -26.41
C LEU A 51 -5.48 -58.38 -25.85
N ASN A 52 -4.25 -57.90 -25.68
CA ASN A 52 -3.13 -58.74 -25.21
C ASN A 52 -3.33 -59.10 -23.71
N PRO A 53 -3.55 -60.38 -23.36
CA PRO A 53 -3.88 -60.78 -21.99
C PRO A 53 -2.72 -60.68 -21.00
N LEU A 54 -1.46 -60.54 -21.46
CA LEU A 54 -0.27 -60.47 -20.61
C LEU A 54 0.14 -59.03 -20.23
N GLU A 55 -0.10 -58.07 -21.11
CA GLU A 55 0.33 -56.66 -20.92
C GLU A 55 -0.80 -55.73 -20.48
N HIS A 56 -2.06 -56.17 -20.57
CA HIS A 56 -3.26 -55.36 -20.33
C HIS A 56 -3.26 -54.00 -21.07
N CYS A 57 -2.52 -53.90 -22.18
CA CYS A 57 -2.35 -52.69 -22.97
C CYS A 57 -2.76 -52.94 -24.43
N VAL A 58 -3.39 -51.95 -25.07
CA VAL A 58 -3.75 -51.98 -26.48
C VAL A 58 -3.26 -50.68 -27.14
N GLU A 59 -2.34 -50.79 -28.09
CA GLU A 59 -1.90 -49.65 -28.89
C GLU A 59 -2.89 -49.38 -30.03
N TYR A 60 -3.67 -48.30 -29.94
CA TYR A 60 -4.62 -47.92 -30.98
C TYR A 60 -3.93 -47.16 -32.11
N ASN A 61 -3.06 -46.19 -31.80
CA ASN A 61 -2.45 -45.25 -32.74
C ASN A 61 -3.47 -44.68 -33.75
N PHE A 62 -4.68 -44.43 -33.28
CA PHE A 62 -5.81 -43.99 -34.09
C PHE A 62 -5.87 -42.46 -34.09
N THR A 63 -5.99 -41.84 -35.26
CA THR A 63 -6.15 -40.39 -35.39
C THR A 63 -7.43 -40.06 -36.14
N CYS A 64 -8.26 -39.18 -35.58
CA CYS A 64 -9.37 -38.55 -36.28
C CYS A 64 -9.21 -37.02 -36.27
N SER A 65 -9.89 -36.34 -37.19
CA SER A 65 -9.82 -34.88 -37.29
C SER A 65 -11.20 -34.29 -37.53
N PHE A 66 -11.42 -33.07 -37.02
CA PHE A 66 -12.65 -32.31 -37.21
C PHE A 66 -12.32 -30.82 -37.37
N PRO A 67 -13.17 -30.04 -38.07
CA PRO A 67 -12.87 -28.64 -38.35
C PRO A 67 -12.89 -27.79 -37.07
N ALA A 68 -11.91 -26.91 -36.94
CA ALA A 68 -11.86 -25.94 -35.86
C ALA A 68 -13.01 -24.92 -35.98
N PRO A 69 -13.71 -24.60 -34.87
CA PRO A 69 -14.72 -23.54 -34.88
C PRO A 69 -14.08 -22.17 -35.06
N SER A 70 -14.76 -21.27 -35.80
CA SER A 70 -14.26 -19.91 -36.10
C SER A 70 -15.10 -18.78 -35.47
N SER A 71 -16.30 -19.06 -34.96
CA SER A 71 -17.14 -18.06 -34.28
C SER A 71 -16.97 -18.12 -32.76
N ALA A 72 -17.11 -16.98 -32.08
CA ALA A 72 -17.04 -16.89 -30.61
C ALA A 72 -18.04 -17.87 -29.94
N HIS A 73 -19.25 -17.98 -30.49
CA HIS A 73 -20.28 -18.92 -30.03
C HIS A 73 -19.82 -20.39 -30.11
N ALA A 74 -19.15 -20.76 -31.20
CA ALA A 74 -18.67 -22.13 -31.39
C ALA A 74 -17.41 -22.41 -30.56
N LEU A 75 -16.54 -21.42 -30.34
CA LEU A 75 -15.40 -21.48 -29.43
C LEU A 75 -15.84 -21.64 -27.96
N SER A 76 -16.84 -20.86 -27.53
CA SER A 76 -17.49 -21.00 -26.22
C SER A 76 -18.18 -22.37 -26.08
N GLY A 77 -18.88 -22.82 -27.12
CA GLY A 77 -19.46 -24.16 -27.18
C GLY A 77 -18.42 -25.28 -27.03
N MET A 78 -17.23 -25.12 -27.61
CA MET A 78 -16.11 -26.07 -27.48
C MET A 78 -15.52 -26.13 -26.06
N ALA A 79 -15.66 -25.05 -25.27
CA ALA A 79 -15.21 -25.03 -23.89
C ALA A 79 -16.11 -25.88 -22.96
N HIS A 80 -17.39 -26.06 -23.31
CA HIS A 80 -18.36 -26.85 -22.52
C HIS A 80 -18.61 -28.27 -23.05
N LYS A 81 -18.27 -28.55 -24.31
CA LYS A 81 -18.55 -29.83 -24.98
C LYS A 81 -17.28 -30.65 -25.10
N PRO A 82 -17.02 -31.59 -24.17
CA PRO A 82 -15.79 -32.36 -24.22
C PRO A 82 -15.86 -33.45 -25.31
N ILE A 83 -14.70 -34.00 -25.64
CA ILE A 83 -14.58 -35.17 -26.52
C ILE A 83 -14.82 -36.42 -25.69
N ILE A 84 -15.74 -37.27 -26.15
CA ILE A 84 -16.09 -38.54 -25.53
C ILE A 84 -15.37 -39.67 -26.27
N LEU A 85 -14.60 -40.46 -25.54
CA LEU A 85 -13.89 -41.63 -26.04
C LEU A 85 -14.55 -42.88 -25.49
N THR A 86 -15.22 -43.64 -26.35
CA THR A 86 -15.92 -44.87 -25.97
C THR A 86 -15.13 -46.08 -26.44
N VAL A 87 -14.68 -46.93 -25.51
CA VAL A 87 -13.98 -48.19 -25.83
C VAL A 87 -14.98 -49.34 -25.80
N SER A 88 -15.11 -50.08 -26.89
CA SER A 88 -16.04 -51.19 -27.03
C SER A 88 -15.34 -52.50 -27.37
N GLU A 89 -15.82 -53.60 -26.79
CA GLU A 89 -15.37 -54.97 -27.00
C GLU A 89 -16.40 -55.71 -27.87
N ILE A 90 -15.93 -56.43 -28.89
CA ILE A 90 -16.75 -57.30 -29.72
C ILE A 90 -16.54 -58.74 -29.24
N LEU A 91 -17.61 -59.37 -28.76
CA LEU A 91 -17.56 -60.76 -28.33
C LEU A 91 -17.65 -61.71 -29.54
N PRO A 92 -16.86 -62.81 -29.55
CA PRO A 92 -16.89 -63.78 -30.64
C PRO A 92 -18.29 -64.43 -30.79
N LYS A 93 -18.72 -64.62 -32.04
CA LYS A 93 -20.06 -65.15 -32.38
C LYS A 93 -20.26 -66.54 -31.78
N VAL A 94 -21.27 -66.69 -30.92
CA VAL A 94 -21.75 -68.00 -30.47
C VAL A 94 -22.90 -68.44 -31.41
N LYS A 95 -22.85 -69.69 -31.88
CA LYS A 95 -23.68 -70.31 -32.93
C LYS A 95 -25.07 -69.64 -33.16
N LYS A 96 -25.24 -69.05 -34.35
CA LYS A 96 -26.46 -68.43 -34.93
C LYS A 96 -27.01 -67.13 -34.27
N ALA A 97 -26.17 -66.33 -33.62
CA ALA A 97 -26.49 -64.94 -33.30
C ALA A 97 -25.40 -63.98 -33.80
N ASP A 98 -25.79 -62.73 -34.11
CA ASP A 98 -24.84 -61.68 -34.49
C ASP A 98 -23.86 -61.33 -33.36
N ALA A 99 -22.69 -60.81 -33.73
CA ALA A 99 -21.65 -60.46 -32.77
C ALA A 99 -22.17 -59.37 -31.82
N LYS A 100 -22.13 -59.65 -30.50
CA LYS A 100 -22.62 -58.72 -29.49
C LYS A 100 -21.49 -57.78 -29.08
N THR A 101 -21.67 -56.49 -29.35
CA THR A 101 -20.77 -55.43 -28.88
C THR A 101 -21.12 -55.06 -27.44
N VAL A 102 -20.10 -54.95 -26.59
CA VAL A 102 -20.22 -54.57 -25.17
C VAL A 102 -19.29 -53.37 -24.94
N VAL A 103 -19.80 -52.29 -24.37
CA VAL A 103 -18.97 -51.13 -24.06
C VAL A 103 -18.16 -51.40 -22.80
N LEU A 104 -16.83 -51.24 -22.86
CA LEU A 104 -15.91 -51.43 -21.73
C LEU A 104 -15.90 -50.19 -20.83
N GLY A 105 -15.93 -49.00 -21.41
CA GLY A 105 -16.02 -47.75 -20.68
C GLY A 105 -15.94 -46.51 -21.56
N GLN A 106 -16.11 -45.36 -20.93
CA GLN A 106 -16.00 -44.04 -21.54
C GLN A 106 -14.94 -43.20 -20.84
N ALA A 107 -14.18 -42.42 -21.60
CA ALA A 107 -13.27 -41.40 -21.10
C ALA A 107 -13.61 -40.04 -21.74
N VAL A 108 -13.18 -38.95 -21.10
CA VAL A 108 -13.50 -37.58 -21.51
C VAL A 108 -12.22 -36.77 -21.66
N VAL A 109 -12.12 -35.97 -22.73
CA VAL A 109 -10.98 -35.08 -22.98
C VAL A 109 -11.48 -33.66 -23.25
N ASP A 110 -10.97 -32.69 -22.48
CA ASP A 110 -11.31 -31.27 -22.62
C ASP A 110 -10.42 -30.57 -23.65
N LEU A 111 -11.01 -29.64 -24.42
CA LEU A 111 -10.31 -28.88 -25.46
C LEU A 111 -9.83 -27.49 -24.99
N LEU A 112 -10.08 -27.13 -23.73
CA LEU A 112 -9.70 -25.86 -23.12
C LEU A 112 -8.23 -25.47 -23.35
N PRO A 113 -7.23 -26.39 -23.28
CA PRO A 113 -5.83 -26.00 -23.50
C PRO A 113 -5.55 -25.43 -24.89
N LEU A 114 -6.34 -25.76 -25.92
CA LEU A 114 -6.20 -25.17 -27.26
C LEU A 114 -6.71 -23.73 -27.30
N LEU A 115 -7.81 -23.45 -26.58
CA LEU A 115 -8.37 -22.10 -26.43
C LEU A 115 -7.42 -21.17 -25.66
N GLN A 116 -6.59 -21.74 -24.79
CA GLN A 116 -5.50 -21.04 -24.08
C GLN A 116 -4.23 -20.84 -24.94
N GLY A 117 -4.28 -21.13 -26.24
CA GLY A 117 -3.18 -20.90 -27.17
C GLY A 117 -2.18 -22.04 -27.33
N LYS A 118 -2.37 -23.21 -26.70
CA LYS A 118 -1.48 -24.36 -26.91
C LYS A 118 -1.74 -25.01 -28.28
N ARG A 119 -0.67 -25.29 -29.03
CA ARG A 119 -0.76 -25.98 -30.33
C ARG A 119 -0.99 -27.50 -30.21
N SER A 120 -0.50 -28.10 -29.13
CA SER A 120 -0.70 -29.52 -28.86
C SER A 120 -0.53 -29.82 -27.38
N PHE A 121 -1.25 -30.82 -26.87
CA PHE A 121 -1.06 -31.35 -25.52
C PHE A 121 -1.32 -32.87 -25.51
N SER A 122 -0.79 -33.55 -24.50
CA SER A 122 -1.03 -34.97 -24.28
C SER A 122 -1.55 -35.17 -22.86
N SER A 123 -2.53 -36.05 -22.69
CA SER A 123 -3.19 -36.32 -21.41
C SER A 123 -3.50 -37.82 -21.28
N THR A 124 -3.33 -38.35 -20.08
CA THR A 124 -3.75 -39.71 -19.72
C THR A 124 -5.08 -39.60 -18.99
N VAL A 125 -6.17 -40.08 -19.62
CA VAL A 125 -7.53 -39.92 -19.11
C VAL A 125 -8.09 -41.24 -18.55
N PRO A 126 -8.77 -41.22 -17.39
CA PRO A 126 -9.37 -42.42 -16.82
C PRO A 126 -10.55 -42.92 -17.64
N LEU A 127 -10.66 -44.25 -17.77
CA LEU A 127 -11.75 -44.92 -18.46
C LEU A 127 -12.76 -45.44 -17.41
N HIS A 128 -13.99 -44.92 -17.44
CA HIS A 128 -15.04 -45.27 -16.49
C HIS A 128 -16.07 -46.23 -17.11
N PRO A 129 -16.48 -47.31 -16.42
CA PRO A 129 -17.43 -48.29 -16.94
C PRO A 129 -18.89 -47.77 -16.91
N LEU A 130 -19.73 -48.22 -17.85
CA LEU A 130 -21.15 -47.77 -17.98
C LEU A 130 -22.11 -48.37 -16.95
N THR A 131 -21.78 -49.48 -16.33
CA THR A 131 -22.60 -50.13 -15.30
C THR A 131 -21.76 -50.37 -14.06
N SER A 132 -22.21 -49.86 -12.91
CA SER A 132 -21.62 -50.15 -11.60
C SER A 132 -21.80 -51.62 -11.24
N SER A 133 -20.93 -52.51 -11.73
CA SER A 133 -20.84 -53.87 -11.22
C SER A 133 -20.12 -53.86 -9.87
N PRO A 134 -20.64 -54.51 -8.81
CA PRO A 134 -19.96 -54.63 -7.53
C PRO A 134 -18.86 -55.67 -7.69
N ILE A 135 -17.71 -55.26 -8.24
CA ILE A 135 -16.50 -56.08 -8.22
C ILE A 135 -15.51 -55.34 -7.32
N LYS A 136 -15.45 -55.82 -6.08
CA LYS A 136 -14.30 -55.62 -5.21
C LYS A 136 -13.10 -56.28 -5.90
N ASP A 137 -11.97 -55.59 -5.89
CA ASP A 137 -10.64 -56.02 -6.36
C ASP A 137 -10.32 -55.80 -7.85
N VAL A 138 -10.24 -54.53 -8.28
CA VAL A 138 -9.39 -54.13 -9.42
C VAL A 138 -8.23 -53.29 -8.88
N ILE A 139 -7.00 -53.82 -9.00
CA ILE A 139 -5.78 -53.24 -8.39
C ILE A 139 -5.28 -51.97 -9.15
N GLN A 140 -5.75 -51.70 -10.37
CA GLN A 140 -5.39 -50.50 -11.15
C GLN A 140 -6.52 -50.02 -12.08
N GLN A 141 -6.81 -48.72 -12.11
CA GLN A 141 -7.81 -48.10 -12.98
C GLN A 141 -7.35 -48.10 -14.45
N ALA A 142 -8.27 -48.37 -15.37
CA ALA A 142 -8.02 -48.30 -16.81
C ALA A 142 -7.88 -46.86 -17.30
N THR A 143 -6.94 -46.59 -18.21
CA THR A 143 -6.66 -45.24 -18.74
C THR A 143 -6.42 -45.25 -20.24
N LEU A 144 -6.59 -44.09 -20.89
CA LEU A 144 -6.26 -43.86 -22.30
C LEU A 144 -5.23 -42.74 -22.40
N ASP A 145 -4.16 -42.97 -23.18
CA ASP A 145 -3.19 -41.93 -23.53
C ASP A 145 -3.63 -41.24 -24.83
N VAL A 146 -3.97 -39.96 -24.71
CA VAL A 146 -4.54 -39.15 -25.80
C VAL A 146 -3.63 -37.95 -26.08
N ARG A 147 -3.40 -37.66 -27.35
CA ARG A 147 -2.71 -36.46 -27.82
C ARG A 147 -3.65 -35.67 -28.72
N ILE A 148 -3.76 -34.37 -28.46
CA ILE A 148 -4.52 -33.44 -29.29
C ILE A 148 -3.54 -32.44 -29.89
N SER A 149 -3.67 -32.15 -31.19
CA SER A 149 -2.79 -31.23 -31.90
C SER A 149 -3.51 -30.47 -33.00
N VAL A 150 -3.08 -29.25 -33.25
CA VAL A 150 -3.57 -28.37 -34.31
C VAL A 150 -2.36 -27.82 -35.08
N PRO A 151 -2.37 -27.79 -36.43
CA PRO A 151 -1.22 -27.34 -37.22
C PRO A 151 -0.85 -25.87 -36.98
N THR A 152 -1.84 -25.02 -36.75
CA THR A 152 -1.71 -23.61 -36.37
C THR A 152 -2.49 -23.36 -35.07
N PRO A 153 -2.09 -22.40 -34.21
CA PRO A 153 -2.89 -21.99 -33.06
C PRO A 153 -4.33 -21.64 -33.49
N LEU A 154 -5.31 -22.02 -32.68
CA LEU A 154 -6.72 -21.69 -32.95
C LEU A 154 -6.99 -20.18 -32.94
N LEU A 155 -6.23 -19.45 -32.11
CA LEU A 155 -6.26 -18.01 -31.98
C LEU A 155 -4.84 -17.49 -32.22
N SER A 156 -4.70 -16.43 -33.02
CA SER A 156 -3.43 -15.73 -33.16
C SER A 156 -3.03 -15.05 -31.85
N GLU A 157 -1.76 -14.73 -31.65
CA GLU A 157 -1.31 -14.02 -30.44
C GLU A 157 -1.98 -12.65 -30.27
N ALA A 158 -2.28 -11.99 -31.40
CA ALA A 158 -3.00 -10.72 -31.44
C ALA A 158 -4.47 -10.84 -31.00
N GLU A 159 -5.15 -11.95 -31.29
CA GLU A 159 -6.52 -12.23 -30.84
C GLU A 159 -6.53 -12.78 -29.41
N LEU A 160 -5.56 -13.64 -29.08
CA LEU A 160 -5.47 -14.28 -27.78
C LEU A 160 -5.19 -13.23 -26.70
N SER A 161 -4.28 -12.28 -26.92
CA SER A 161 -3.88 -11.26 -25.94
C SER A 161 -5.07 -10.48 -25.33
N PRO A 162 -5.97 -9.86 -26.12
CA PRO A 162 -7.12 -9.13 -25.61
C PRO A 162 -8.34 -10.00 -25.26
N SER A 163 -8.40 -11.26 -25.75
CA SER A 163 -9.47 -12.20 -25.37
C SER A 163 -9.33 -12.71 -23.93
N ASN A 164 -10.44 -13.20 -23.39
CA ASN A 164 -10.51 -13.74 -22.03
C ASN A 164 -11.44 -14.96 -21.93
N MET A 165 -11.21 -15.80 -20.92
CA MET A 165 -12.05 -16.96 -20.62
C MET A 165 -12.75 -16.74 -19.28
N LEU A 166 -14.07 -16.60 -19.31
CA LEU A 166 -14.91 -16.48 -18.11
C LEU A 166 -15.33 -17.86 -17.62
N THR A 167 -15.04 -18.17 -16.38
CA THR A 167 -15.46 -19.40 -15.72
C THR A 167 -16.47 -19.06 -14.63
N VAL A 168 -17.67 -19.63 -14.70
CA VAL A 168 -18.72 -19.47 -13.69
C VAL A 168 -18.99 -20.83 -13.05
N THR A 169 -18.87 -20.87 -11.72
CA THR A 169 -19.17 -22.07 -10.92
C THR A 169 -20.31 -21.76 -9.98
N ILE A 170 -21.37 -22.58 -10.04
CA ILE A 170 -22.47 -22.55 -9.07
C ILE A 170 -22.33 -23.77 -8.18
N GLU A 171 -22.07 -23.56 -6.88
CA GLU A 171 -21.82 -24.65 -5.94
C GLU A 171 -23.13 -25.18 -5.35
N THR A 172 -23.58 -24.56 -4.26
CA THR A 172 -24.69 -25.03 -3.44
C THR A 172 -25.52 -23.85 -2.94
N ALA A 173 -26.85 -24.01 -2.97
CA ALA A 173 -27.79 -23.17 -2.27
C ALA A 173 -28.17 -23.78 -0.91
N TYR A 174 -27.98 -23.02 0.17
CA TYR A 174 -28.20 -23.43 1.56
C TYR A 174 -29.42 -22.74 2.17
N SER A 175 -29.90 -23.28 3.29
CA SER A 175 -31.07 -22.78 4.02
C SER A 175 -32.32 -22.67 3.14
N LEU A 176 -32.66 -23.76 2.45
CA LEU A 176 -33.87 -23.81 1.64
C LEU A 176 -35.12 -23.92 2.52
N PRO A 177 -36.23 -23.27 2.12
CA PRO A 177 -37.53 -23.44 2.77
C PRO A 177 -38.04 -24.87 2.83
N ASP A 178 -38.74 -25.21 3.92
CA ASP A 178 -39.36 -26.52 4.09
C ASP A 178 -40.39 -26.83 2.98
N SER A 179 -41.08 -25.81 2.45
CA SER A 179 -42.02 -25.93 1.32
C SER A 179 -41.34 -26.32 -0.01
N LEU A 180 -40.02 -26.17 -0.11
CA LEU A 180 -39.21 -26.57 -1.25
C LEU A 180 -38.66 -27.99 -1.12
N THR A 181 -38.75 -28.60 0.06
CA THR A 181 -38.39 -30.01 0.28
C THR A 181 -39.56 -30.92 -0.10
N PRO A 182 -39.40 -31.93 -0.97
CA PRO A 182 -40.49 -32.81 -1.34
C PRO A 182 -40.87 -33.68 -0.14
N GLY A 183 -42.12 -33.58 0.32
CA GLY A 183 -42.69 -34.51 1.28
C GLY A 183 -42.79 -35.91 0.65
N THR A 184 -42.12 -36.90 1.27
CA THR A 184 -42.27 -38.38 1.15
C THR A 184 -42.47 -39.03 -0.24
N SER A 185 -42.37 -38.31 -1.37
CA SER A 185 -42.45 -38.86 -2.72
C SER A 185 -41.30 -38.34 -3.61
N PRO A 186 -40.53 -39.22 -4.27
CA PRO A 186 -39.37 -38.85 -5.07
C PRO A 186 -39.80 -38.43 -6.48
N ALA A 187 -40.50 -37.31 -6.61
CA ALA A 187 -40.55 -36.59 -7.88
C ALA A 187 -39.35 -35.64 -7.90
N SER A 188 -38.40 -35.87 -8.82
CA SER A 188 -37.17 -35.08 -8.95
C SER A 188 -37.49 -33.62 -9.25
N ALA A 189 -37.60 -32.77 -8.22
CA ALA A 189 -37.62 -31.33 -8.41
C ALA A 189 -36.28 -30.93 -9.03
N ALA A 190 -36.30 -30.47 -10.28
CA ALA A 190 -35.10 -30.01 -10.97
C ALA A 190 -34.94 -28.51 -10.75
N TYR A 191 -33.90 -28.15 -10.00
CA TYR A 191 -33.49 -26.76 -9.82
C TYR A 191 -32.56 -26.37 -10.95
N THR A 192 -32.80 -25.18 -11.51
CA THR A 192 -32.02 -24.59 -12.60
C THR A 192 -31.55 -23.22 -12.16
N ALA A 193 -30.28 -22.91 -12.39
CA ALA A 193 -29.76 -21.56 -12.24
C ALA A 193 -29.34 -21.00 -13.61
N ALA A 194 -29.49 -19.70 -13.84
CA ALA A 194 -29.12 -19.05 -15.09
C ALA A 194 -28.44 -17.70 -14.87
N LEU A 195 -27.42 -17.42 -15.68
CA LEU A 195 -26.70 -16.14 -15.71
C LEU A 195 -26.42 -15.75 -17.16
N GLU A 196 -26.72 -14.50 -17.51
CA GLU A 196 -26.40 -13.93 -18.82
C GLU A 196 -25.02 -13.26 -18.78
N VAL A 197 -24.16 -13.59 -19.75
CA VAL A 197 -22.79 -13.07 -19.87
C VAL A 197 -22.54 -12.57 -21.30
N PRO A 198 -21.78 -11.48 -21.48
CA PRO A 198 -21.44 -11.01 -22.82
C PRO A 198 -20.50 -12.00 -23.51
N LEU A 199 -20.68 -12.18 -24.81
CA LEU A 199 -19.82 -13.01 -25.64
C LEU A 199 -19.01 -12.15 -26.62
N THR A 200 -19.67 -11.18 -27.24
CA THR A 200 -19.11 -10.21 -28.20
C THR A 200 -19.66 -8.80 -27.92
N ALA A 201 -19.33 -7.81 -28.76
CA ALA A 201 -19.88 -6.46 -28.70
C ALA A 201 -21.42 -6.41 -28.66
N GLU A 202 -22.10 -7.33 -29.37
CA GLU A 202 -23.56 -7.26 -29.60
C GLU A 202 -24.30 -8.49 -29.08
N GLU A 203 -23.61 -9.61 -28.84
CA GLU A 203 -24.24 -10.88 -28.46
C GLU A 203 -23.95 -11.27 -27.01
N ASP A 204 -24.98 -11.77 -26.34
CA ASP A 204 -24.93 -12.31 -24.97
C ASP A 204 -25.20 -13.82 -25.01
N GLN A 205 -24.56 -14.57 -24.10
CA GLN A 205 -24.76 -15.99 -23.89
C GLN A 205 -25.39 -16.24 -22.53
N VAL A 206 -26.46 -17.03 -22.48
CA VAL A 206 -27.07 -17.47 -21.21
C VAL A 206 -26.46 -18.79 -20.77
N LEU A 207 -25.76 -18.79 -19.64
CA LEU A 207 -25.22 -19.98 -18.99
C LEU A 207 -26.31 -20.61 -18.12
N VAL A 208 -26.70 -21.85 -18.44
CA VAL A 208 -27.80 -22.56 -17.76
C VAL A 208 -27.28 -23.78 -17.01
N PHE A 209 -27.44 -23.77 -15.69
CA PHE A 209 -27.00 -24.79 -14.75
C PHE A 209 -28.19 -25.68 -14.34
N CYS A 210 -28.39 -26.77 -15.07
CA CYS A 210 -29.51 -27.69 -14.86
C CYS A 210 -29.22 -28.76 -13.78
N LYS A 211 -30.28 -29.44 -13.32
CA LYS A 211 -30.24 -30.65 -12.48
C LYS A 211 -29.58 -30.46 -11.09
N GLY A 212 -29.87 -29.36 -10.39
CA GLY A 212 -29.48 -29.22 -8.99
C GLY A 212 -30.05 -30.33 -8.11
N HIS A 213 -29.20 -31.02 -7.35
CA HIS A 213 -29.58 -32.16 -6.52
C HIS A 213 -29.93 -31.73 -5.10
N LEU A 214 -31.13 -32.07 -4.64
CA LEU A 214 -31.55 -31.84 -3.26
C LEU A 214 -30.87 -32.85 -2.31
N LYS A 215 -30.17 -32.34 -1.30
CA LYS A 215 -29.57 -33.11 -0.21
C LYS A 215 -30.27 -32.78 1.11
N SER A 216 -30.55 -33.79 1.92
CA SER A 216 -31.07 -33.62 3.28
C SER A 216 -30.01 -33.05 4.22
N GLY A 217 -30.44 -32.30 5.24
CA GLY A 217 -29.55 -31.80 6.29
C GLY A 217 -29.01 -32.90 7.21
N GLY A 218 -28.02 -32.56 8.05
CA GLY A 218 -27.45 -33.43 9.09
C GLY A 218 -25.96 -33.73 8.94
N HIS A 219 -25.37 -33.48 7.76
CA HIS A 219 -23.94 -33.60 7.51
C HIS A 219 -23.44 -32.43 6.68
N ARG A 220 -22.31 -31.85 7.10
CA ARG A 220 -21.56 -30.83 6.34
C ARG A 220 -20.96 -31.46 5.07
N GLU A 221 -20.76 -30.66 4.02
CA GLU A 221 -20.18 -31.15 2.77
C GLU A 221 -18.70 -31.53 2.93
N ASN A 222 -18.27 -32.54 2.15
CA ASN A 222 -16.89 -32.98 2.17
C ASN A 222 -15.97 -31.90 1.61
N LYS A 223 -14.88 -31.63 2.33
CA LYS A 223 -13.88 -30.60 2.01
C LYS A 223 -13.11 -30.84 0.71
N THR A 224 -13.24 -32.04 0.13
CA THR A 224 -12.56 -32.46 -1.11
C THR A 224 -13.55 -32.84 -2.21
N ARG A 225 -14.73 -32.19 -2.23
CA ARG A 225 -15.69 -32.39 -3.32
C ARG A 225 -15.11 -31.91 -4.66
N LEU A 226 -15.44 -32.64 -5.71
CA LEU A 226 -15.00 -32.37 -7.09
C LEU A 226 -16.00 -31.46 -7.80
N LYS A 227 -15.49 -30.53 -8.62
CA LYS A 227 -16.30 -29.76 -9.56
C LYS A 227 -16.83 -30.67 -10.68
N LYS A 228 -18.01 -30.36 -11.20
CA LYS A 228 -18.69 -31.09 -12.27
C LYS A 228 -18.78 -30.26 -13.53
N ARG A 229 -18.76 -30.93 -14.68
CA ARG A 229 -19.13 -30.35 -15.98
C ARG A 229 -20.65 -30.28 -16.12
N LEU A 230 -21.13 -29.57 -17.13
CA LEU A 230 -22.53 -29.59 -17.51
C LEU A 230 -23.01 -31.03 -17.74
N HIS A 231 -24.18 -31.37 -17.18
CA HIS A 231 -24.72 -32.71 -17.32
C HIS A 231 -25.09 -32.99 -18.79
N LEU A 232 -24.47 -34.02 -19.37
CA LEU A 232 -24.77 -34.54 -20.70
C LEU A 232 -25.30 -35.96 -20.55
N ASP A 233 -26.51 -36.24 -21.06
CA ASP A 233 -27.15 -37.56 -20.92
C ASP A 233 -26.36 -38.72 -21.55
N VAL A 234 -25.35 -38.40 -22.37
CA VAL A 234 -24.46 -39.35 -23.05
C VAL A 234 -23.29 -39.82 -22.15
N LEU A 235 -22.96 -39.09 -21.08
CA LEU A 235 -21.81 -39.36 -20.21
C LEU A 235 -22.15 -40.32 -19.05
N VAL A 236 -21.18 -41.16 -18.69
CA VAL A 236 -21.20 -41.95 -17.43
C VAL A 236 -21.14 -41.01 -16.20
N PRO A 237 -21.81 -41.32 -15.07
CA PRO A 237 -21.80 -40.47 -13.86
C PRO A 237 -20.41 -40.00 -13.41
N ASP A 238 -19.40 -40.88 -13.37
CA ASP A 238 -18.05 -40.52 -12.93
C ASP A 238 -17.33 -39.55 -13.89
N ASN A 239 -17.69 -39.57 -15.18
CA ASN A 239 -17.14 -38.67 -16.20
C ASN A 239 -17.67 -37.24 -16.11
N HIS A 240 -18.70 -37.00 -15.28
CA HIS A 240 -19.18 -35.65 -15.01
C HIS A 240 -18.22 -34.87 -14.11
N PHE A 241 -17.38 -35.54 -13.32
CA PHE A 241 -16.41 -34.87 -12.46
C PHE A 241 -15.18 -34.39 -13.26
N ILE A 242 -14.73 -33.18 -12.95
CA ILE A 242 -13.53 -32.60 -13.53
C ILE A 242 -12.33 -33.11 -12.73
N HIS A 243 -11.50 -33.93 -13.35
CA HIS A 243 -10.37 -34.56 -12.69
C HIS A 243 -9.36 -33.51 -12.20
N GLY A 244 -9.02 -33.55 -10.90
CA GLY A 244 -8.07 -32.61 -10.30
C GLY A 244 -8.64 -31.22 -9.97
N SER A 245 -9.93 -30.97 -10.22
CA SER A 245 -10.59 -29.70 -9.88
C SER A 245 -11.45 -29.87 -8.63
N TYR A 246 -10.96 -29.30 -7.53
CA TYR A 246 -11.60 -29.37 -6.21
C TYR A 246 -12.09 -28.00 -5.79
N PHE A 247 -13.11 -27.99 -4.94
CA PHE A 247 -13.47 -26.77 -4.22
C PHE A 247 -12.45 -26.52 -3.11
N HIS A 248 -11.98 -25.28 -3.01
CA HIS A 248 -11.09 -24.82 -1.95
C HIS A 248 -11.89 -24.02 -0.93
N GLU A 249 -11.82 -24.40 0.36
CA GLU A 249 -12.44 -23.61 1.44
C GLU A 249 -11.64 -22.32 1.65
N GLU A 250 -12.31 -21.18 1.58
CA GLU A 250 -11.79 -19.88 2.01
C GLU A 250 -12.49 -19.47 3.32
N PRO A 251 -11.79 -18.77 4.23
CA PRO A 251 -12.42 -18.18 5.40
C PRO A 251 -13.59 -17.28 4.99
N ILE A 252 -14.71 -17.39 5.72
CA ILE A 252 -15.95 -16.65 5.43
C ILE A 252 -15.70 -15.13 5.33
N GLU A 253 -14.74 -14.61 6.09
CA GLU A 253 -14.40 -13.19 6.16
C GLU A 253 -13.62 -12.68 4.92
N LEU A 254 -13.08 -13.60 4.12
CA LEU A 254 -12.33 -13.28 2.90
C LEU A 254 -13.18 -13.42 1.63
N GLU A 255 -14.39 -13.97 1.75
CA GLU A 255 -15.31 -14.12 0.62
C GLU A 255 -15.81 -12.75 0.08
N ASP A 256 -16.31 -12.75 -1.15
CA ASP A 256 -16.82 -11.58 -1.88
C ASP A 256 -18.35 -11.42 -1.79
N GLY A 257 -19.01 -12.27 -1.01
CA GLY A 257 -20.47 -12.29 -0.85
C GLY A 257 -21.00 -11.33 0.22
N GLU A 258 -22.29 -11.44 0.49
CA GLU A 258 -23.00 -10.60 1.47
C GLU A 258 -22.87 -11.15 2.90
N LEU A 259 -22.79 -12.48 3.06
CA LEU A 259 -22.84 -13.18 4.35
C LEU A 259 -21.44 -13.49 4.90
N THR A 260 -20.66 -12.43 5.13
CA THR A 260 -19.26 -12.50 5.61
C THR A 260 -19.07 -11.95 7.02
N GLY A 261 -20.13 -11.47 7.66
CA GLY A 261 -20.08 -10.85 8.99
C GLY A 261 -19.83 -11.88 10.11
N VAL A 262 -19.38 -11.39 11.27
CA VAL A 262 -19.21 -12.24 12.47
C VAL A 262 -20.55 -12.85 12.91
N GLU A 263 -21.64 -12.11 12.75
CA GLU A 263 -23.01 -12.56 13.05
C GLU A 263 -23.48 -13.66 12.08
N ASP A 264 -22.99 -13.65 10.84
CA ASP A 264 -23.37 -14.63 9.81
C ASP A 264 -22.69 -15.97 10.02
N ARG A 265 -21.55 -16.03 10.73
CA ARG A 265 -20.78 -17.26 10.94
C ARG A 265 -21.64 -18.35 11.60
N ALA A 266 -22.32 -18.00 12.69
CA ALA A 266 -23.19 -18.94 13.41
C ALA A 266 -24.37 -19.41 12.52
N PHE A 267 -24.97 -18.49 11.77
CA PHE A 267 -26.05 -18.81 10.85
C PHE A 267 -25.59 -19.75 9.71
N ARG A 268 -24.41 -19.49 9.13
CA ARG A 268 -23.84 -20.33 8.06
C ARG A 268 -23.45 -21.70 8.56
N GLU A 269 -22.84 -21.81 9.74
CA GLU A 269 -22.54 -23.10 10.35
C GLU A 269 -23.79 -23.95 10.58
N GLU A 270 -24.88 -23.34 11.05
CA GLU A 270 -26.16 -24.02 11.21
C GLU A 270 -26.75 -24.46 9.86
N ALA A 271 -26.77 -23.54 8.88
CA ALA A 271 -27.35 -23.77 7.55
C ALA A 271 -26.58 -24.83 6.75
N GLU A 272 -25.24 -24.81 6.78
CA GLU A 272 -24.38 -25.76 6.06
C GLU A 272 -24.43 -27.16 6.68
N THR A 273 -24.74 -27.27 7.98
CA THR A 273 -24.72 -28.54 8.72
C THR A 273 -26.10 -29.19 8.80
N PHE A 274 -27.12 -28.44 9.19
CA PHE A 274 -28.41 -29.02 9.62
C PHE A 274 -29.56 -28.82 8.63
N LYS A 275 -29.49 -27.84 7.72
CA LYS A 275 -30.58 -27.53 6.80
C LYS A 275 -30.47 -28.26 5.46
N CYS A 276 -31.60 -28.40 4.78
CA CYS A 276 -31.65 -28.93 3.41
C CYS A 276 -31.00 -27.96 2.42
N ARG A 277 -30.38 -28.52 1.37
CA ARG A 277 -29.59 -27.77 0.40
C ARG A 277 -29.72 -28.34 -1.01
N VAL A 278 -29.47 -27.51 -2.01
CA VAL A 278 -29.42 -27.92 -3.42
C VAL A 278 -28.02 -27.68 -3.94
N SER A 279 -27.34 -28.75 -4.37
CA SER A 279 -26.00 -28.65 -4.94
C SER A 279 -26.03 -28.89 -6.44
N TRP A 280 -25.45 -27.98 -7.20
CA TRP A 280 -25.09 -28.20 -8.60
C TRP A 280 -23.65 -28.72 -8.66
N ASP A 281 -22.74 -28.02 -7.98
CA ASP A 281 -21.28 -28.22 -8.04
C ASP A 281 -20.74 -28.10 -9.49
N THR A 282 -21.39 -27.29 -10.34
CA THR A 282 -21.17 -27.27 -11.79
C THR A 282 -20.35 -26.05 -12.22
N GLU A 283 -19.34 -26.27 -13.06
CA GLU A 283 -18.48 -25.27 -13.67
C GLU A 283 -18.77 -25.12 -15.17
N MET A 284 -18.77 -23.88 -15.66
CA MET A 284 -19.04 -23.51 -17.05
C MET A 284 -18.03 -22.44 -17.51
N HIS A 285 -17.44 -22.62 -18.70
CA HIS A 285 -16.50 -21.69 -19.33
C HIS A 285 -17.09 -20.97 -20.56
N CYS A 286 -17.09 -19.64 -20.59
CA CYS A 286 -17.47 -18.81 -21.74
C CYS A 286 -16.23 -18.12 -22.31
N PHE A 287 -15.98 -18.29 -23.61
CA PHE A 287 -14.91 -17.58 -24.33
C PHE A 287 -15.42 -16.20 -24.76
N MET A 288 -14.68 -15.13 -24.42
CA MET A 288 -15.00 -13.75 -24.80
C MET A 288 -13.88 -13.20 -25.68
N ASP A 289 -14.24 -12.57 -26.79
CA ASP A 289 -13.30 -11.84 -27.63
C ASP A 289 -12.91 -10.48 -27.00
N GLU A 290 -12.10 -9.69 -27.71
CA GLU A 290 -11.67 -8.36 -27.25
C GLU A 290 -12.87 -7.47 -26.92
N ASP A 291 -13.85 -7.42 -27.83
CA ASP A 291 -15.02 -6.56 -27.70
C ASP A 291 -15.96 -7.05 -26.59
N GLY A 292 -16.15 -8.37 -26.46
CA GLY A 292 -16.91 -9.00 -25.38
C GLY A 292 -16.27 -8.73 -24.01
N THR A 293 -14.94 -8.76 -23.92
CA THR A 293 -14.20 -8.42 -22.70
C THR A 293 -14.33 -6.93 -22.36
N ALA A 294 -14.26 -6.05 -23.36
CA ALA A 294 -14.49 -4.61 -23.17
C ALA A 294 -15.93 -4.31 -22.71
N ARG A 295 -16.92 -5.00 -23.30
CA ARG A 295 -18.32 -4.89 -22.91
C ARG A 295 -18.60 -5.45 -21.52
N LEU A 296 -17.94 -6.54 -21.12
CA LEU A 296 -17.99 -7.05 -19.75
C LEU A 296 -17.54 -5.96 -18.76
N ARG A 297 -16.40 -5.32 -19.02
CA ARG A 297 -15.90 -4.21 -18.19
C ARG A 297 -16.92 -3.07 -18.11
N GLN A 298 -17.46 -2.63 -19.25
CA GLN A 298 -18.46 -1.56 -19.30
C GLN A 298 -19.73 -1.92 -18.51
N ARG A 299 -20.27 -3.13 -18.71
CA ARG A 299 -21.50 -3.59 -18.03
C ARG A 299 -21.32 -3.69 -16.52
N ILE A 300 -20.12 -4.04 -16.02
CA ILE A 300 -19.81 -4.02 -14.58
C ILE A 300 -19.78 -2.58 -14.05
N THR A 301 -19.18 -1.64 -14.78
CA THR A 301 -19.15 -0.21 -14.40
C THR A 301 -20.54 0.41 -14.37
N GLU A 302 -21.41 0.06 -15.33
CA GLU A 302 -22.80 0.53 -15.40
C GLU A 302 -23.68 -0.11 -14.32
N SER A 303 -23.50 -1.42 -14.08
CA SER A 303 -24.23 -2.17 -13.05
C SER A 303 -23.33 -3.20 -12.38
N ARG A 304 -22.92 -2.90 -11.15
CA ARG A 304 -22.10 -3.77 -10.30
C ARG A 304 -22.79 -5.09 -9.95
N LEU A 305 -24.11 -5.05 -9.73
CA LEU A 305 -24.90 -6.20 -9.30
C LEU A 305 -25.50 -6.93 -10.50
N TRP A 306 -25.18 -8.22 -10.65
CA TRP A 306 -25.62 -9.05 -11.76
C TRP A 306 -26.59 -10.13 -11.27
N PRO A 307 -27.79 -10.24 -11.88
CA PRO A 307 -28.80 -11.19 -11.44
C PRO A 307 -28.45 -12.61 -11.89
N VAL A 308 -28.49 -13.55 -10.94
CA VAL A 308 -28.46 -14.99 -11.18
C VAL A 308 -29.82 -15.54 -10.81
N GLU A 309 -30.58 -15.97 -11.83
CA GLU A 309 -31.93 -16.50 -11.65
C GLU A 309 -31.86 -17.95 -11.19
N ILE A 310 -32.67 -18.30 -10.18
CA ILE A 310 -32.81 -19.65 -9.65
C ILE A 310 -34.27 -20.05 -9.74
N MET A 311 -34.54 -21.08 -10.54
CA MET A 311 -35.87 -21.56 -10.85
C MET A 311 -36.04 -23.01 -10.44
N ARG A 312 -37.20 -23.34 -9.87
CA ARG A 312 -37.64 -24.72 -9.67
C ARG A 312 -38.66 -25.10 -10.74
N SER A 313 -38.38 -26.17 -11.49
CA SER A 313 -39.33 -26.79 -12.40
C SER A 313 -39.95 -28.05 -11.77
N VAL A 314 -41.27 -28.21 -11.91
CA VAL A 314 -42.00 -29.42 -11.50
C VAL A 314 -42.39 -30.18 -12.77
N ALA A 315 -41.88 -31.40 -12.93
CA ALA A 315 -42.20 -32.21 -14.11
C ALA A 315 -43.62 -32.78 -14.02
N THR A 316 -44.48 -32.45 -14.97
CA THR A 316 -45.82 -33.06 -15.12
C THR A 316 -45.70 -34.42 -15.79
N LEU A 317 -45.99 -35.50 -15.05
CA LEU A 317 -46.25 -36.82 -15.64
C LEU A 317 -47.72 -36.89 -16.08
N ARG A 318 -48.00 -36.93 -17.39
CA ARG A 318 -49.07 -37.76 -17.99
C ARG A 318 -49.03 -37.75 -19.52
N LYS A 319 -48.78 -38.93 -20.11
CA LYS A 319 -49.20 -39.28 -21.48
C LYS A 319 -50.70 -39.59 -21.45
N GLY A 320 -51.52 -38.84 -22.20
CA GLY A 320 -52.90 -39.23 -22.51
C GLY A 320 -53.85 -38.06 -22.83
N LYS A 321 -54.22 -37.96 -24.11
CA LYS A 321 -55.40 -37.32 -24.74
C LYS A 321 -56.07 -36.10 -24.07
N GLN A 322 -56.05 -34.99 -24.82
CA GLN A 322 -57.02 -33.88 -24.92
C GLN A 322 -57.94 -33.61 -23.72
N THR A 323 -57.75 -32.45 -23.07
CA THR A 323 -58.72 -31.31 -23.02
C THR A 323 -58.20 -30.18 -22.13
N THR A 324 -58.46 -28.94 -22.59
CA THR A 324 -58.60 -27.67 -21.85
C THR A 324 -57.43 -27.10 -21.05
N GLU A 325 -57.07 -25.87 -21.45
CA GLU A 325 -56.34 -24.86 -20.68
C GLU A 325 -56.91 -24.76 -19.26
N GLU A 326 -56.14 -25.18 -18.25
CA GLU A 326 -56.15 -24.70 -16.85
C GLU A 326 -55.16 -25.54 -16.04
N ASN A 327 -54.36 -24.88 -15.19
CA ASN A 327 -53.27 -25.38 -14.34
C ASN A 327 -51.85 -25.40 -14.95
N ILE A 328 -51.29 -24.20 -15.17
CA ILE A 328 -49.84 -23.99 -15.02
C ILE A 328 -49.56 -23.98 -13.51
N GLU A 329 -49.18 -25.14 -12.96
CA GLU A 329 -48.71 -25.25 -11.57
C GLU A 329 -47.40 -24.46 -11.38
N ARG A 330 -47.36 -23.72 -10.28
CA ARG A 330 -46.50 -22.56 -9.98
C ARG A 330 -45.00 -22.88 -9.94
N SER A 331 -44.21 -22.24 -10.81
CA SER A 331 -42.74 -22.27 -10.77
C SER A 331 -42.21 -21.27 -9.73
N ILE A 332 -41.45 -21.76 -8.75
CA ILE A 332 -40.80 -20.89 -7.75
C ILE A 332 -39.56 -20.27 -8.40
N HIS A 333 -39.46 -18.94 -8.34
CA HIS A 333 -38.41 -18.14 -8.99
C HIS A 333 -37.77 -17.18 -7.96
N GLY A 334 -36.47 -17.33 -7.74
CA GLY A 334 -35.64 -16.43 -6.95
C GLY A 334 -34.48 -15.85 -7.76
N VAL A 335 -33.86 -14.78 -7.26
CA VAL A 335 -32.69 -14.11 -7.87
C VAL A 335 -31.66 -13.84 -6.80
N ALA A 336 -30.42 -14.24 -7.05
CA ALA A 336 -29.25 -13.78 -6.29
C ALA A 336 -28.55 -12.66 -7.06
N PHE A 337 -28.08 -11.61 -6.38
CA PHE A 337 -27.34 -10.53 -7.02
C PHE A 337 -25.85 -10.69 -6.72
N VAL A 338 -25.08 -11.02 -7.76
CA VAL A 338 -23.63 -11.18 -7.66
C VAL A 338 -22.97 -9.83 -7.88
N ASP A 339 -22.16 -9.41 -6.93
CA ASP A 339 -21.33 -8.22 -7.06
C ASP A 339 -20.09 -8.51 -7.91
N MET A 340 -20.09 -8.03 -9.15
CA MET A 340 -18.99 -8.18 -10.11
C MET A 340 -17.91 -7.09 -9.98
N GLY A 341 -18.12 -6.06 -9.15
CA GLY A 341 -17.28 -4.85 -9.10
C GLY A 341 -15.81 -5.15 -8.77
N ARG A 342 -15.56 -6.14 -7.91
CA ARG A 342 -14.19 -6.54 -7.52
C ARG A 342 -13.36 -7.09 -8.67
N LEU A 343 -13.96 -7.56 -9.77
CA LEU A 343 -13.23 -7.98 -10.97
C LEU A 343 -12.57 -6.80 -11.70
N LEU A 344 -12.98 -5.56 -11.41
CA LEU A 344 -12.34 -4.35 -11.92
C LEU A 344 -11.15 -3.90 -11.07
N TYR A 345 -10.87 -4.57 -9.94
CA TYR A 345 -9.70 -4.24 -9.14
C TYR A 345 -8.42 -4.68 -9.85
N PRO A 346 -7.34 -3.88 -9.80
CA PRO A 346 -6.09 -4.21 -10.49
C PRO A 346 -5.54 -5.59 -10.11
N GLY A 347 -5.42 -6.47 -11.09
CA GLY A 347 -4.88 -7.83 -10.94
C GLY A 347 -5.84 -8.88 -10.37
N VAL A 348 -7.10 -8.53 -10.07
CA VAL A 348 -8.09 -9.51 -9.60
C VAL A 348 -8.64 -10.30 -10.79
N THR A 349 -8.63 -11.62 -10.67
CA THR A 349 -9.14 -12.55 -11.67
C THR A 349 -10.32 -13.37 -11.20
N ARG A 350 -10.59 -13.42 -9.90
CA ARG A 350 -11.57 -14.34 -9.31
C ARG A 350 -12.32 -13.66 -8.18
N ILE A 351 -13.62 -13.89 -8.14
CA ILE A 351 -14.50 -13.58 -7.01
C ILE A 351 -15.28 -14.83 -6.61
N ARG A 352 -15.49 -15.02 -5.30
CA ARG A 352 -16.28 -16.12 -4.76
C ARG A 352 -17.02 -15.67 -3.51
N GLY A 353 -18.33 -15.92 -3.45
CA GLY A 353 -19.12 -15.45 -2.32
C GLY A 353 -20.43 -16.18 -2.07
N ALA A 354 -20.95 -15.99 -0.86
CA ALA A 354 -22.31 -16.33 -0.46
C ALA A 354 -23.27 -15.17 -0.78
N TYR A 355 -24.22 -15.39 -1.69
CA TYR A 355 -25.17 -14.36 -2.15
C TYR A 355 -26.59 -14.70 -1.73
N THR A 356 -27.30 -13.76 -1.11
CA THR A 356 -28.67 -13.99 -0.65
C THR A 356 -29.62 -14.12 -1.84
N VAL A 357 -30.55 -15.07 -1.76
CA VAL A 357 -31.55 -15.31 -2.78
C VAL A 357 -32.83 -14.56 -2.42
N HIS A 358 -33.24 -13.64 -3.28
CA HIS A 358 -34.44 -12.85 -3.11
C HIS A 358 -35.59 -13.36 -3.99
N PRO A 359 -36.85 -13.10 -3.62
CA PRO A 359 -37.98 -13.32 -4.53
C PRO A 359 -37.82 -12.59 -5.85
N PHE A 360 -38.05 -13.29 -6.95
CA PHE A 360 -38.17 -12.65 -8.25
C PHE A 360 -39.42 -11.76 -8.30
N SER A 361 -39.22 -10.47 -8.53
CA SER A 361 -40.28 -9.55 -8.94
C SER A 361 -39.70 -8.53 -9.92
N GLY A 362 -40.48 -8.09 -10.90
CA GLY A 362 -40.04 -7.06 -11.86
C GLY A 362 -39.63 -5.74 -11.16
N ALA A 363 -40.19 -5.46 -9.98
CA ALA A 363 -39.79 -4.33 -9.14
C ALA A 363 -38.44 -4.58 -8.41
N THR A 364 -38.11 -5.82 -8.05
CA THR A 364 -36.83 -6.18 -7.40
C THR A 364 -35.66 -5.94 -8.35
N LEU A 365 -35.82 -6.28 -9.64
CA LEU A 365 -34.82 -6.01 -10.68
C LEU A 365 -34.68 -4.50 -10.92
N MET A 366 -35.79 -3.77 -11.06
CA MET A 366 -35.77 -2.33 -11.36
C MET A 366 -35.31 -1.44 -10.19
N ASN A 367 -35.46 -1.87 -8.94
CA ASN A 367 -35.03 -1.10 -7.76
C ASN A 367 -33.56 -1.33 -7.38
N ARG A 368 -32.96 -2.46 -7.77
CA ARG A 368 -31.56 -2.80 -7.46
C ARG A 368 -30.60 -2.60 -8.65
N LEU A 369 -31.14 -2.48 -9.87
CA LEU A 369 -30.40 -2.02 -11.05
C LEU A 369 -30.63 -0.51 -11.20
N PRO A 370 -29.60 0.30 -11.51
CA PRO A 370 -29.78 1.74 -11.70
C PRO A 370 -30.77 2.03 -12.82
N ALA A 371 -31.77 2.89 -12.54
CA ALA A 371 -32.78 3.28 -13.52
C ALA A 371 -32.15 4.04 -14.69
N ASN A 372 -32.40 3.58 -15.92
CA ASN A 372 -32.04 4.27 -17.17
C ASN A 372 -32.36 5.78 -17.10
N GLN A 373 -31.35 6.62 -16.91
CA GLN A 373 -31.44 8.05 -17.17
C GLN A 373 -31.24 8.30 -18.67
N SER A 374 -32.23 7.98 -19.50
CA SER A 374 -32.39 8.68 -20.76
C SER A 374 -33.12 9.99 -20.47
N ARG A 375 -32.36 11.08 -20.34
CA ARG A 375 -32.84 12.45 -20.52
C ARG A 375 -33.51 12.54 -21.90
N ALA A 376 -34.84 12.45 -21.92
CA ALA A 376 -35.63 12.93 -23.05
C ALA A 376 -35.62 14.47 -22.98
N THR A 377 -34.66 15.09 -23.67
CA THR A 377 -34.77 16.49 -24.04
C THR A 377 -35.80 16.62 -25.16
N SER A 378 -36.79 17.46 -24.90
CA SER A 378 -37.81 17.91 -25.84
C SER A 378 -37.19 18.63 -27.04
N ALA A 379 -37.50 18.19 -28.27
CA ALA A 379 -37.66 19.06 -29.44
C ALA A 379 -38.29 18.30 -30.63
N ASP A 380 -39.32 18.91 -31.19
CA ASP A 380 -40.06 18.52 -32.39
C ASP A 380 -39.20 18.41 -33.66
N SER A 381 -39.51 17.46 -34.56
CA SER A 381 -40.18 17.75 -35.84
C SER A 381 -40.09 16.60 -36.87
N ALA A 382 -41.28 16.28 -37.37
CA ALA A 382 -41.72 15.70 -38.64
C ALA A 382 -40.73 15.19 -39.73
N ASN A 383 -41.21 14.10 -40.34
CA ASN A 383 -41.22 13.73 -41.77
C ASN A 383 -40.25 12.66 -42.33
N SER A 384 -40.84 11.47 -42.50
CA SER A 384 -41.11 10.82 -43.81
C SER A 384 -39.98 10.13 -44.62
N HIS A 385 -40.13 8.79 -44.67
CA HIS A 385 -39.97 7.87 -45.81
C HIS A 385 -38.56 7.71 -46.45
N ARG A 386 -38.04 6.49 -46.68
CA ARG A 386 -38.68 5.35 -47.34
C ARG A 386 -37.95 4.03 -47.04
N SER A 387 -38.75 2.99 -46.85
CA SER A 387 -38.38 1.60 -46.62
C SER A 387 -38.34 0.77 -47.90
N SER A 388 -37.60 -0.33 -47.87
CA SER A 388 -37.82 -1.56 -48.64
C SER A 388 -37.25 -2.72 -47.82
N GLN A 389 -37.98 -3.26 -46.83
CA GLN A 389 -38.87 -4.43 -46.91
C GLN A 389 -38.31 -5.62 -47.69
N VAL A 390 -37.93 -6.69 -46.96
CA VAL A 390 -38.38 -8.06 -47.26
C VAL A 390 -38.90 -8.70 -45.96
N LYS A 391 -40.03 -9.41 -46.12
CA LYS A 391 -41.01 -9.82 -45.11
C LYS A 391 -40.63 -11.13 -44.42
N MET A 392 -40.99 -11.26 -43.14
CA MET A 392 -41.53 -12.52 -42.60
C MET A 392 -42.85 -12.26 -41.87
N ASN A 393 -43.73 -13.26 -42.00
CA ASN A 393 -45.18 -13.16 -41.89
C ASN A 393 -45.71 -13.01 -40.45
N HIS A 394 -46.76 -12.18 -40.33
CA HIS A 394 -47.65 -12.07 -39.19
C HIS A 394 -48.44 -13.36 -38.91
N VAL A 395 -48.58 -13.70 -37.62
CA VAL A 395 -49.87 -14.12 -37.06
C VAL A 395 -50.27 -13.10 -35.99
N LYS A 396 -51.54 -12.73 -36.03
CA LYS A 396 -52.15 -11.51 -35.49
C LYS A 396 -52.24 -11.48 -33.96
N ALA A 397 -51.82 -10.38 -33.36
CA ALA A 397 -52.32 -9.92 -32.07
C ALA A 397 -53.69 -9.25 -32.27
N SER A 398 -54.72 -9.75 -31.58
CA SER A 398 -55.97 -9.03 -31.36
C SER A 398 -55.92 -8.33 -30.00
N GLN A 399 -56.22 -7.03 -30.02
CA GLN A 399 -56.27 -6.14 -28.86
C GLN A 399 -57.23 -6.64 -27.77
N MET A 400 -56.76 -6.63 -26.52
CA MET A 400 -57.59 -6.26 -25.38
C MET A 400 -56.83 -5.26 -24.50
N LYS A 401 -57.41 -4.07 -24.38
CA LYS A 401 -57.07 -3.07 -23.39
C LYS A 401 -57.48 -3.61 -22.01
N THR A 402 -56.52 -3.88 -21.14
CA THR A 402 -56.76 -3.98 -19.70
C THR A 402 -55.52 -3.48 -18.96
N LYS A 403 -55.76 -2.78 -17.85
CA LYS A 403 -54.76 -2.17 -16.95
C LYS A 403 -53.65 -3.18 -16.58
N PRO A 404 -52.42 -2.73 -16.26
CA PRO A 404 -51.42 -3.63 -15.71
C PRO A 404 -51.88 -4.04 -14.30
N GLU A 405 -52.44 -5.23 -14.17
CA GLU A 405 -52.61 -5.87 -12.87
C GLU A 405 -51.23 -6.31 -12.37
N VAL A 406 -50.88 -5.82 -11.19
CA VAL A 406 -49.68 -6.20 -10.45
C VAL A 406 -49.86 -7.65 -9.99
N TYR A 407 -49.23 -8.60 -10.68
CA TYR A 407 -49.12 -9.97 -10.19
C TYR A 407 -48.12 -10.00 -9.02
N MET A 408 -48.64 -9.94 -7.79
CA MET A 408 -47.89 -10.21 -6.56
C MET A 408 -47.64 -11.72 -6.45
N ASN A 409 -46.37 -12.13 -6.53
CA ASN A 409 -45.99 -13.53 -6.31
C ASN A 409 -45.91 -13.79 -4.79
N THR A 410 -47.02 -14.23 -4.18
CA THR A 410 -47.13 -14.48 -2.73
C THR A 410 -46.19 -15.60 -2.23
N GLU A 411 -45.69 -16.44 -3.12
CA GLU A 411 -44.76 -17.54 -2.82
C GLU A 411 -43.27 -17.12 -2.83
N GLY A 412 -42.95 -15.90 -3.25
CA GLY A 412 -41.57 -15.39 -3.24
C GLY A 412 -41.04 -15.06 -1.83
N ASN A 413 -41.93 -14.70 -0.90
CA ASN A 413 -41.59 -14.38 0.50
C ASN A 413 -40.90 -15.54 1.25
N VAL A 414 -40.94 -16.74 0.67
CA VAL A 414 -40.45 -17.96 1.28
C VAL A 414 -38.90 -17.98 1.35
N PHE A 415 -38.20 -17.43 0.36
CA PHE A 415 -36.72 -17.31 0.40
C PHE A 415 -36.23 -16.32 1.46
N THR A 416 -36.94 -15.19 1.61
CA THR A 416 -36.62 -14.17 2.62
C THR A 416 -36.78 -14.70 4.04
N GLY A 417 -37.86 -15.45 4.31
CA GLY A 417 -38.12 -16.03 5.64
C GLY A 417 -37.13 -17.12 6.06
N SER A 418 -36.53 -17.83 5.09
CA SER A 418 -35.56 -18.90 5.34
C SER A 418 -34.10 -18.44 5.24
N LYS A 419 -33.86 -17.17 4.87
CA LYS A 419 -32.52 -16.63 4.59
C LYS A 419 -31.72 -17.51 3.62
N THR A 420 -32.34 -17.95 2.52
CA THR A 420 -31.66 -18.78 1.52
C THR A 420 -30.52 -18.00 0.86
N TYR A 421 -29.37 -18.64 0.68
CA TYR A 421 -28.23 -18.08 -0.05
C TYR A 421 -27.58 -19.13 -0.96
N VAL A 422 -26.86 -18.67 -1.98
CA VAL A 422 -26.16 -19.51 -2.96
C VAL A 422 -24.68 -19.15 -3.03
N MET A 423 -23.83 -20.17 -3.10
CA MET A 423 -22.40 -20.01 -3.33
C MET A 423 -22.12 -19.94 -4.83
N ILE A 424 -21.51 -18.84 -5.27
CA ILE A 424 -21.15 -18.60 -6.68
C ILE A 424 -19.70 -18.14 -6.75
N GLU A 425 -18.96 -18.70 -7.70
CA GLU A 425 -17.61 -18.28 -8.07
C GLU A 425 -17.59 -17.83 -9.53
N VAL A 426 -16.97 -16.69 -9.78
CA VAL A 426 -16.74 -16.15 -11.12
C VAL A 426 -15.25 -15.87 -11.26
N ALA A 427 -14.62 -16.48 -12.26
CA ALA A 427 -13.19 -16.38 -12.51
C ALA A 427 -12.89 -16.03 -13.97
N LEU A 428 -11.78 -15.37 -14.20
CA LEU A 428 -11.24 -14.98 -15.50
C LEU A 428 -9.82 -15.53 -15.62
N ASP A 429 -9.41 -15.91 -16.83
CA ASP A 429 -8.04 -16.34 -17.09
C ASP A 429 -7.05 -15.16 -16.96
N LYS A 430 -7.49 -13.96 -17.34
CA LYS A 430 -6.73 -12.71 -17.23
C LYS A 430 -7.52 -11.64 -16.47
N PRO A 431 -6.87 -10.75 -15.70
CA PRO A 431 -7.58 -9.70 -14.99
C PRO A 431 -8.14 -8.66 -15.97
N LEU A 432 -9.34 -8.12 -15.68
CA LEU A 432 -9.95 -7.06 -16.51
C LEU A 432 -9.15 -5.76 -16.47
N VAL A 433 -8.54 -5.49 -15.31
CA VAL A 433 -7.64 -4.36 -15.10
C VAL A 433 -6.26 -4.92 -14.75
N PRO A 434 -5.26 -4.78 -15.64
CA PRO A 434 -3.92 -5.26 -15.36
C PRO A 434 -3.29 -4.45 -14.23
N LYS A 435 -2.57 -5.13 -13.34
CA LYS A 435 -1.82 -4.47 -12.27
C LYS A 435 -0.56 -3.82 -12.86
N THR A 436 -0.37 -2.52 -12.62
CA THR A 436 0.84 -1.81 -13.04
C THR A 436 2.06 -2.42 -12.35
N THR A 437 3.10 -2.73 -13.12
CA THR A 437 4.33 -3.30 -12.55
C THR A 437 5.15 -2.20 -11.84
N PRO A 438 5.86 -2.52 -10.74
CA PRO A 438 6.71 -1.54 -10.05
C PRO A 438 7.79 -0.91 -10.95
N GLU A 439 8.27 -1.66 -11.95
CA GLU A 439 9.23 -1.19 -12.95
C GLU A 439 8.65 -0.11 -13.86
N GLU A 440 7.39 -0.27 -14.28
CA GLU A 440 6.67 0.71 -15.09
C GLU A 440 6.39 1.98 -14.28
N LEU A 441 5.93 1.85 -13.03
CA LEU A 441 5.72 3.00 -12.14
C LEU A 441 7.02 3.77 -11.89
N THR A 442 8.11 3.06 -11.64
CA THR A 442 9.44 3.65 -11.49
C THR A 442 9.88 4.38 -12.76
N ARG A 443 9.55 3.86 -13.94
CA ARG A 443 9.83 4.53 -15.23
C ARG A 443 9.01 5.81 -15.39
N ARG A 444 7.72 5.79 -15.04
CA ARG A 444 6.84 6.98 -15.09
C ARG A 444 7.32 8.06 -14.13
N VAL A 445 7.68 7.70 -12.90
CA VAL A 445 8.25 8.65 -11.92
C VAL A 445 9.59 9.20 -12.41
N LYS A 446 10.47 8.38 -13.00
CA LYS A 446 11.73 8.84 -13.63
C LYS A 446 11.50 9.80 -14.79
N ALA A 447 10.42 9.63 -15.55
CA ALA A 447 10.06 10.53 -16.64
C ALA A 447 9.57 11.90 -16.13
N LEU A 448 8.82 11.92 -15.01
CA LEU A 448 8.37 13.14 -14.36
C LEU A 448 9.51 13.87 -13.63
N ILE A 449 10.32 13.12 -12.89
CA ILE A 449 11.42 13.62 -12.06
C ILE A 449 12.67 12.77 -12.32
N PRO A 450 13.53 13.19 -13.26
CA PRO A 450 14.80 12.54 -13.49
C PRO A 450 15.62 12.50 -12.20
N PRO A 451 16.28 11.38 -11.86
CA PRO A 451 17.17 11.34 -10.73
C PRO A 451 18.29 12.35 -10.99
N ARG A 452 18.71 13.04 -9.94
CA ARG A 452 19.85 13.94 -10.03
C ARG A 452 21.02 13.10 -10.53
N ALA A 453 21.65 13.53 -11.63
CA ALA A 453 22.89 12.92 -12.05
C ALA A 453 23.81 12.94 -10.83
N ASP A 454 24.32 11.77 -10.41
CA ASP A 454 25.34 11.70 -9.39
C ASP A 454 26.33 12.81 -9.72
N GLN A 455 26.59 13.72 -8.77
CA GLN A 455 27.75 14.59 -8.89
C GLN A 455 28.90 13.64 -9.19
N ALA A 456 29.39 13.69 -10.44
CA ALA A 456 30.40 12.76 -10.91
C ALA A 456 31.49 12.77 -9.84
N GLY A 457 31.69 11.65 -9.16
CA GLY A 457 32.69 11.58 -8.10
C GLY A 457 34.00 12.19 -8.61
N LEU A 458 34.73 12.90 -7.73
CA LEU A 458 35.91 13.73 -8.01
C LEU A 458 36.41 13.58 -9.45
N SER A 459 36.43 14.67 -10.21
CA SER A 459 36.88 14.64 -11.60
C SER A 459 38.24 13.92 -11.72
N ARG A 460 38.55 13.31 -12.88
CA ARG A 460 39.86 12.64 -13.05
C ARG A 460 41.02 13.57 -12.70
N ALA A 461 40.80 14.85 -12.98
CA ALA A 461 41.66 15.96 -12.68
C ALA A 461 41.83 16.13 -11.14
N GLU A 462 40.72 16.29 -10.40
CA GLU A 462 40.73 16.42 -8.93
C GLU A 462 41.33 15.19 -8.22
N ARG A 463 41.10 13.98 -8.74
CA ARG A 463 41.75 12.75 -8.24
C ARG A 463 43.26 12.75 -8.45
N ALA A 464 43.75 13.30 -9.57
CA ALA A 464 45.17 13.40 -9.86
C ALA A 464 45.87 14.40 -8.92
N VAL A 465 45.20 15.53 -8.63
CA VAL A 465 45.68 16.53 -7.65
C VAL A 465 45.70 15.95 -6.24
N LEU A 466 44.65 15.23 -5.83
CA LEU A 466 44.60 14.59 -4.51
C LEU A 466 45.66 13.49 -4.35
N ASP A 467 45.91 12.69 -5.40
CA ASP A 467 47.02 11.74 -5.45
C ASP A 467 48.38 12.45 -5.31
N PHE A 468 48.57 13.61 -5.93
CA PHE A 468 49.78 14.43 -5.80
C PHE A 468 49.95 14.95 -4.37
N HIS A 469 48.90 15.51 -3.76
CA HIS A 469 48.93 15.96 -2.35
C HIS A 469 49.28 14.82 -1.39
N LYS A 470 48.73 13.62 -1.62
CA LYS A 470 49.04 12.43 -0.83
C LYS A 470 50.52 12.03 -0.94
N GLN A 471 51.11 12.12 -2.13
CA GLN A 471 52.55 11.84 -2.30
C GLN A 471 53.41 12.91 -1.64
N VAL A 472 53.04 14.19 -1.72
CA VAL A 472 53.73 15.27 -0.99
C VAL A 472 53.72 14.98 0.52
N ALA A 473 52.57 14.64 1.09
CA ALA A 473 52.44 14.30 2.51
C ALA A 473 53.33 13.12 2.92
N ASN A 474 53.35 12.05 2.11
CA ASN A 474 54.22 10.90 2.36
C ASN A 474 55.70 11.30 2.35
N VAL A 475 56.15 12.08 1.36
CA VAL A 475 57.54 12.53 1.26
C VAL A 475 57.91 13.40 2.47
N VAL A 476 57.04 14.32 2.88
CA VAL A 476 57.24 15.17 4.05
C VAL A 476 57.41 14.33 5.31
N SER A 477 56.52 13.36 5.55
CA SER A 477 56.62 12.44 6.70
C SER A 477 57.96 11.67 6.70
N HIS A 478 58.38 11.12 5.56
CA HIS A 478 59.63 10.36 5.48
C HIS A 478 60.87 11.23 5.65
N VAL A 479 60.84 12.48 5.17
CA VAL A 479 61.93 13.45 5.36
C VAL A 479 62.00 13.86 6.83
N SER A 480 60.87 14.10 7.48
CA SER A 480 60.78 14.37 8.92
C SER A 480 61.30 13.20 9.77
N ASP A 481 60.97 11.96 9.42
CA ASP A 481 61.48 10.77 10.10
C ASP A 481 63.00 10.64 9.97
N GLN A 482 63.55 10.90 8.78
CA GLN A 482 65.01 10.90 8.57
C GLN A 482 65.72 12.04 9.31
N TYR A 483 65.10 13.21 9.37
CA TYR A 483 65.60 14.31 10.17
C TYR A 483 65.62 13.93 11.67
N ASN A 484 64.56 13.30 12.16
CA ASN A 484 64.47 12.80 13.53
C ASN A 484 65.47 11.68 13.84
N GLU A 485 65.74 10.76 12.89
CA GLU A 485 66.75 9.72 13.04
C GLU A 485 68.17 10.29 13.08
N LEU A 486 68.49 11.28 12.23
CA LEU A 486 69.80 11.96 12.25
C LEU A 486 70.02 12.70 13.57
N LEU A 487 68.98 13.31 14.13
CA LEU A 487 69.02 13.96 15.45
C LEU A 487 69.13 12.95 16.61
N LYS A 488 68.56 11.75 16.47
CA LYS A 488 68.59 10.71 17.53
C LYS A 488 69.85 9.84 17.48
N ALA A 489 70.47 9.64 16.32
CA ALA A 489 71.65 8.79 16.14
C ALA A 489 72.99 9.49 16.49
N GLY A 490 73.00 10.82 16.71
CA GLY A 490 74.14 11.58 17.23
C GLY A 490 73.77 12.38 18.48
N CYS A 491 74.31 12.01 19.65
CA CYS A 491 74.00 12.65 20.94
C CYS A 491 74.40 14.15 21.05
N LYS A 492 73.56 14.90 21.79
CA LYS A 492 73.69 16.29 22.33
C LYS A 492 73.53 17.44 21.31
N PRO A 493 72.88 18.56 21.71
CA PRO A 493 72.64 19.68 20.80
C PRO A 493 73.99 20.24 20.33
N LEU A 494 74.29 20.10 19.04
CA LEU A 494 75.38 20.80 18.39
C LEU A 494 75.01 22.29 18.33
N GLU A 495 75.41 23.05 19.34
CA GLU A 495 75.21 24.51 19.42
C GLU A 495 75.97 25.31 18.33
N ASP A 496 76.68 24.67 17.39
CA ASP A 496 77.46 25.37 16.34
C ASP A 496 77.30 24.78 14.92
N CYS A 497 76.16 24.15 14.60
CA CYS A 497 75.83 23.82 13.20
C CYS A 497 74.84 24.83 12.63
N SER A 498 75.24 25.57 11.58
CA SER A 498 74.28 26.42 10.87
C SER A 498 73.19 25.56 10.22
N TRP A 499 71.97 26.09 10.13
CA TRP A 499 70.84 25.44 9.43
C TRP A 499 71.23 24.96 8.01
N GLU A 500 72.13 25.68 7.34
CA GLU A 500 72.65 25.31 6.02
C GLU A 500 73.50 24.03 6.05
N GLN A 501 74.32 23.82 7.08
CA GLN A 501 75.12 22.61 7.23
C GLN A 501 74.25 21.39 7.56
N MET A 502 73.24 21.55 8.42
CA MET A 502 72.26 20.49 8.70
C MET A 502 71.44 20.12 7.45
N LYS A 503 71.03 21.12 6.66
CA LYS A 503 70.36 20.89 5.38
C LYS A 503 71.26 20.14 4.40
N VAL A 504 72.53 20.50 4.28
CA VAL A 504 73.49 19.82 3.40
C VAL A 504 73.73 18.37 3.85
N GLN A 505 73.82 18.11 5.16
CA GLN A 505 73.96 16.75 5.70
C GLN A 505 72.71 15.89 5.46
N LEU A 506 71.51 16.44 5.66
CA LEU A 506 70.24 15.76 5.38
C LEU A 506 70.10 15.45 3.87
N ILE A 507 70.41 16.41 3.00
CA ILE A 507 70.39 16.19 1.56
C ILE A 507 71.43 15.15 1.14
N GLY A 508 72.62 15.18 1.76
CA GLY A 508 73.67 14.18 1.56
C GLY A 508 73.21 12.77 1.95
N SER A 509 72.66 12.60 3.15
CA SER A 509 72.17 11.29 3.63
C SER A 509 70.99 10.76 2.82
N LEU A 510 70.09 11.64 2.35
CA LEU A 510 68.98 11.27 1.46
C LEU A 510 69.47 10.82 0.08
N ASN A 511 70.57 11.39 -0.43
CA ASN A 511 71.18 10.99 -1.69
C ASN A 511 71.96 9.67 -1.55
N ASP A 512 72.77 9.51 -0.51
CA ASP A 512 73.59 8.31 -0.28
C ASP A 512 72.72 7.08 0.04
N SER A 513 71.59 7.27 0.73
CA SER A 513 70.62 6.22 1.01
C SER A 513 69.74 5.82 -0.18
N GLY A 514 69.81 6.56 -1.30
CA GLY A 514 68.96 6.37 -2.47
C GLY A 514 67.49 6.80 -2.30
N ARG A 515 67.12 7.33 -1.12
CA ARG A 515 65.73 7.73 -0.81
C ARG A 515 65.29 8.96 -1.60
N TYR A 516 66.21 9.90 -1.84
CA TYR A 516 65.92 11.06 -2.70
C TYR A 516 65.47 10.63 -4.11
N PHE A 517 66.12 9.60 -4.68
CA PHE A 517 65.74 9.05 -5.98
C PHE A 517 64.38 8.35 -5.93
N ALA A 518 64.08 7.63 -4.84
CA ALA A 518 62.78 7.00 -4.63
C ALA A 518 61.64 8.02 -4.56
N PHE A 519 61.81 9.13 -3.83
CA PHE A 519 60.82 10.22 -3.78
C PHE A 519 60.60 10.85 -5.15
N LYS A 520 61.68 11.09 -5.90
CA LYS A 520 61.59 11.63 -7.27
C LYS A 520 60.77 10.73 -8.20
N GLU A 521 60.95 9.41 -8.13
CA GLU A 521 60.19 8.47 -8.99
C GLU A 521 58.73 8.32 -8.55
N GLN A 522 58.44 8.36 -7.24
CA GLN A 522 57.07 8.39 -6.71
C GLN A 522 56.31 9.66 -7.14
N MET A 523 56.95 10.84 -6.99
CA MET A 523 56.36 12.11 -7.41
C MET A 523 56.15 12.18 -8.93
N LYS A 524 57.07 11.61 -9.72
CA LYS A 524 56.95 11.57 -11.19
C LYS A 524 55.66 10.91 -11.65
N HIS A 525 55.23 9.81 -11.01
CA HIS A 525 53.97 9.16 -11.37
C HIS A 525 52.74 10.04 -11.09
N ALA A 526 52.71 10.74 -9.95
CA ALA A 526 51.64 11.67 -9.62
C ALA A 526 51.62 12.88 -10.56
N VAL A 527 52.80 13.46 -10.85
CA VAL A 527 52.94 14.59 -11.78
C VAL A 527 52.49 14.21 -13.19
N VAL A 528 52.80 12.99 -13.67
CA VAL A 528 52.33 12.52 -14.98
C VAL A 528 50.81 12.41 -15.04
N LYS A 529 50.15 12.00 -13.93
CA LYS A 529 48.68 12.00 -13.85
C LYS A 529 48.12 13.43 -13.91
N VAL A 530 48.70 14.36 -13.16
CA VAL A 530 48.31 15.78 -13.19
C VAL A 530 48.47 16.38 -14.59
N VAL A 531 49.59 16.13 -15.28
CA VAL A 531 49.79 16.61 -16.65
C VAL A 531 48.76 16.04 -17.63
N ARG A 532 48.38 14.77 -17.46
CA ARG A 532 47.41 14.10 -18.32
C ARG A 532 45.98 14.58 -18.08
N ASP A 533 45.57 14.62 -16.82
CA ASP A 533 44.17 14.74 -16.43
C ASP A 533 43.75 16.20 -16.11
N GLU A 534 44.65 17.02 -15.58
CA GLU A 534 44.42 18.47 -15.34
C GLU A 534 44.89 19.34 -16.51
N MET A 535 46.11 19.12 -17.00
CA MET A 535 46.67 19.98 -18.05
C MET A 535 46.28 19.55 -19.47
N GLN A 536 45.57 18.41 -19.62
CA GLN A 536 44.94 17.87 -20.83
C GLN A 536 45.79 17.92 -22.12
N ARG A 537 47.12 17.84 -22.02
CA ARG A 537 48.03 17.87 -23.17
C ARG A 537 48.53 16.46 -23.49
N THR A 538 48.13 15.95 -24.66
CA THR A 538 48.50 14.62 -25.17
C THR A 538 49.44 14.65 -26.37
N GLU A 539 49.75 15.83 -26.91
CA GLU A 539 50.57 16.02 -28.11
C GLU A 539 52.05 16.37 -27.79
N PRO A 540 53.02 15.91 -28.60
CA PRO A 540 54.44 16.22 -28.43
C PRO A 540 54.77 17.67 -28.85
N PHE A 541 55.68 18.31 -28.13
CA PHE A 541 56.15 19.67 -28.46
C PHE A 541 56.96 19.67 -29.76
N THR A 542 56.59 20.54 -30.70
CA THR A 542 57.30 20.78 -31.96
C THR A 542 58.29 21.94 -31.84
N ASP A 543 58.01 22.94 -31.00
CA ASP A 543 58.88 24.10 -30.74
C ASP A 543 59.56 24.01 -29.34
N PRO A 544 60.90 24.14 -29.25
CA PRO A 544 61.62 24.25 -27.99
C PRO A 544 61.12 25.37 -27.06
N GLN A 545 60.64 26.50 -27.59
CA GLN A 545 60.17 27.62 -26.76
C GLN A 545 58.83 27.29 -26.08
N GLU A 546 57.90 26.66 -26.80
CA GLU A 546 56.63 26.19 -26.24
C GLU A 546 56.83 25.14 -25.14
N ARG A 547 57.79 24.22 -25.33
CA ARG A 547 58.15 23.24 -24.31
C ARG A 547 58.64 23.92 -23.04
N GLN A 548 59.51 24.92 -23.17
CA GLN A 548 60.04 25.64 -22.02
C GLN A 548 58.94 26.41 -21.29
N ALA A 549 58.05 27.10 -22.02
CA ALA A 549 56.92 27.82 -21.44
C ALA A 549 55.95 26.89 -20.69
N PHE A 550 55.66 25.70 -21.24
CA PHE A 550 54.83 24.70 -20.57
C PHE A 550 55.48 24.15 -19.30
N VAL A 551 56.77 23.84 -19.33
CA VAL A 551 57.51 23.36 -18.15
C VAL A 551 57.51 24.42 -17.05
N SER A 552 57.71 25.70 -17.40
CA SER A 552 57.61 26.81 -16.45
C SER A 552 56.21 26.93 -15.84
N LYS A 553 55.15 26.81 -16.65
CA LYS A 553 53.77 26.84 -16.15
C LYS A 553 53.44 25.65 -15.25
N LEU A 554 53.86 24.44 -15.63
CA LEU A 554 53.69 23.24 -14.83
C LEU A 554 54.43 23.34 -13.50
N TYR A 555 55.65 23.88 -13.51
CA TYR A 555 56.44 24.10 -12.29
C TYR A 555 55.71 25.03 -11.31
N VAL A 556 55.21 26.18 -11.79
CA VAL A 556 54.44 27.12 -10.94
C VAL A 556 53.21 26.41 -10.35
N TYR A 557 52.43 25.73 -11.18
CA TYR A 557 51.24 25.02 -10.72
C TYR A 557 51.53 23.94 -9.67
N LEU A 558 52.52 23.07 -9.91
CA LEU A 558 52.88 22.02 -8.95
C LEU A 558 53.42 22.59 -7.64
N VAL A 559 54.12 23.73 -7.70
CA VAL A 559 54.60 24.42 -6.51
C VAL A 559 53.43 25.01 -5.73
N ASP A 560 52.43 25.61 -6.38
CA ASP A 560 51.23 26.13 -5.71
C ASP A 560 50.45 25.02 -5.01
N GLU A 561 50.15 23.91 -5.72
CA GLU A 561 49.47 22.73 -5.14
C GLU A 561 50.31 22.07 -4.03
N MET A 562 51.65 22.08 -4.15
CA MET A 562 52.51 21.62 -3.05
C MET A 562 52.38 22.51 -1.82
N HIS A 563 52.29 23.83 -1.96
CA HIS A 563 52.04 24.72 -0.83
C HIS A 563 50.67 24.47 -0.22
N VAL A 564 49.62 24.25 -1.01
CA VAL A 564 48.28 23.87 -0.50
C VAL A 564 48.35 22.56 0.30
N ALA A 565 49.09 21.56 -0.19
CA ALA A 565 49.28 20.30 0.52
C ALA A 565 50.08 20.47 1.82
N LEU A 566 51.15 21.27 1.80
CA LEU A 566 51.98 21.54 2.98
C LEU A 566 51.22 22.34 4.03
N ASP A 567 50.49 23.38 3.61
CA ASP A 567 49.68 24.21 4.48
C ASP A 567 48.67 23.34 5.23
N LYS A 568 48.01 22.40 4.53
CA LYS A 568 47.10 21.42 5.13
C LYS A 568 47.77 20.45 6.12
N ILE A 569 49.04 20.12 5.93
CA ILE A 569 49.79 19.21 6.83
C ILE A 569 50.23 19.96 8.10
N TYR A 570 50.65 21.21 7.96
CA TYR A 570 51.18 22.00 9.07
C TYR A 570 50.13 22.85 9.78
N SER A 571 48.95 23.07 9.18
CA SER A 571 47.79 23.70 9.83
C SER A 571 47.16 22.82 10.91
N ASP A 572 47.45 21.51 10.92
CA ASP A 572 46.94 20.56 11.93
C ASP A 572 47.77 20.59 13.24
N ASP A 573 48.97 21.21 13.24
CA ASP A 573 49.91 21.24 14.38
C ASP A 573 50.09 22.63 15.02
N THR A 574 49.46 23.69 14.49
CA THR A 574 49.29 24.92 15.26
C THR A 574 48.08 24.78 16.16
N VAL A 575 48.32 24.53 17.45
CA VAL A 575 47.41 24.88 18.55
C VAL A 575 47.27 26.41 18.58
N HIS A 576 46.60 26.94 17.57
CA HIS A 576 45.61 27.97 17.68
C HIS A 576 44.39 27.31 17.06
N ASP A 577 43.61 26.62 17.90
CA ASP A 577 42.19 26.49 17.60
C ASP A 577 41.72 27.92 17.24
N PRO A 578 41.25 28.18 15.99
CA PRO A 578 40.30 29.26 15.86
C PRO A 578 39.19 28.92 16.86
N PRO A 579 38.72 29.87 17.70
CA PRO A 579 37.71 29.55 18.71
C PRO A 579 36.58 28.81 18.00
N ASP A 580 36.27 27.60 18.47
CA ASP A 580 35.22 26.73 17.95
C ASP A 580 34.09 27.57 17.33
N GLU A 581 34.01 27.62 16.00
CA GLU A 581 32.79 28.09 15.38
C GLU A 581 31.70 27.12 15.83
N ASN A 582 30.82 27.58 16.73
CA ASN A 582 29.66 26.89 17.28
C ASN A 582 28.84 26.13 16.22
N HIS A 583 29.32 24.97 15.76
CA HIS A 583 28.64 24.20 14.73
C HIS A 583 27.54 23.36 15.38
N LEU A 584 26.35 23.97 15.49
CA LEU A 584 25.11 23.30 15.87
C LEU A 584 24.98 21.96 15.12
N SER A 585 24.63 20.89 15.82
CA SER A 585 24.39 19.59 15.17
C SER A 585 23.14 19.62 14.26
N CYS A 586 23.05 18.70 13.30
CA CYS A 586 21.86 18.61 12.43
C CYS A 586 20.57 18.28 13.20
N SER A 587 20.66 17.58 14.33
CA SER A 587 19.53 17.34 15.23
C SER A 587 19.08 18.62 15.93
N GLN A 588 20.03 19.44 16.42
CA GLN A 588 19.74 20.74 17.03
C GLN A 588 19.15 21.72 16.02
N LEU A 589 19.72 21.85 14.82
CA LEU A 589 19.17 22.70 13.75
C LEU A 589 17.73 22.29 13.38
N LYS A 590 17.46 20.98 13.32
CA LYS A 590 16.10 20.46 13.07
C LYS A 590 15.14 20.82 14.20
N HIS A 591 15.61 20.76 15.45
CA HIS A 591 14.82 21.16 16.61
C HIS A 591 14.53 22.67 16.58
N PHE A 592 15.52 23.51 16.31
CA PHE A 592 15.35 24.96 16.21
C PHE A 592 14.44 25.37 15.05
N ALA A 593 14.52 24.69 13.91
CA ALA A 593 13.60 24.93 12.80
C ALA A 593 12.14 24.64 13.19
N ARG A 594 11.89 23.57 13.96
CA ARG A 594 10.55 23.24 14.48
C ARG A 594 10.09 24.22 15.55
N GLU A 595 10.98 24.65 16.44
CA GLU A 595 10.65 25.68 17.43
C GLU A 595 10.25 26.99 16.75
N ALA A 596 11.04 27.45 15.77
CA ALA A 596 10.73 28.65 14.99
C ALA A 596 9.39 28.54 14.22
N GLN A 597 9.05 27.35 13.72
CA GLN A 597 7.71 27.09 13.15
C GLN A 597 6.58 27.30 14.16
N LEU A 598 6.80 26.86 15.41
CA LEU A 598 5.81 26.97 16.49
C LEU A 598 5.67 28.41 17.02
N THR A 599 6.73 29.23 16.95
CA THR A 599 6.68 30.65 17.33
C THR A 599 6.13 31.55 16.22
N GLY A 600 6.11 31.07 14.98
CA GLY A 600 5.67 31.84 13.81
C GLY A 600 6.81 32.55 13.08
N ASP A 601 8.07 32.35 13.50
CA ASP A 601 9.27 32.94 12.89
C ASP A 601 9.70 32.13 11.65
N TYR A 602 8.86 32.13 10.61
CA TYR A 602 9.04 31.29 9.43
C TYR A 602 10.32 31.61 8.63
N GLU A 603 10.80 32.85 8.66
CA GLU A 603 12.05 33.26 8.02
C GLU A 603 13.25 32.54 8.64
N GLN A 604 13.31 32.51 9.97
CA GLN A 604 14.37 31.83 10.71
C GLN A 604 14.28 30.31 10.54
N ALA A 605 13.06 29.75 10.56
CA ALA A 605 12.85 28.33 10.26
C ALA A 605 13.38 27.96 8.86
N SER A 606 13.17 28.80 7.86
CA SER A 606 13.68 28.57 6.50
C SER A 606 15.21 28.61 6.44
N GLN A 607 15.86 29.50 7.20
CA GLN A 607 17.33 29.56 7.26
C GLN A 607 17.93 28.28 7.86
N TYR A 608 17.36 27.77 8.96
CA TYR A 608 17.80 26.52 9.56
C TYR A 608 17.61 25.32 8.62
N TYR A 609 16.50 25.24 7.90
CA TYR A 609 16.31 24.17 6.91
C TYR A 609 17.26 24.29 5.71
N GLN A 610 17.52 25.52 5.25
CA GLN A 610 18.49 25.75 4.18
C GLN A 610 19.89 25.29 4.60
N GLU A 611 20.31 25.61 5.82
CA GLU A 611 21.58 25.16 6.38
C GLU A 611 21.65 23.63 6.50
N LEU A 612 20.59 22.98 6.96
CA LEU A 612 20.49 21.52 7.02
C LEU A 612 20.67 20.86 5.64
N VAL A 613 20.04 21.41 4.61
CA VAL A 613 20.14 20.89 3.24
C VAL A 613 21.55 21.06 2.67
N VAL A 614 22.22 22.18 2.98
CA VAL A 614 23.60 22.43 2.56
C VAL A 614 24.58 21.50 3.26
N ARG A 615 24.42 21.27 4.57
CA ARG A 615 25.28 20.36 5.35
C ARG A 615 25.09 18.90 4.98
N CYS A 616 23.86 18.48 4.69
CA CYS A 616 23.51 17.09 4.38
C CYS A 616 22.76 16.98 3.04
N PRO A 617 23.43 17.19 1.90
CA PRO A 617 22.78 17.24 0.58
C PRO A 617 22.21 15.89 0.11
N LYS A 618 22.67 14.78 0.71
CA LYS A 618 22.23 13.41 0.39
C LYS A 618 21.01 12.96 1.17
N GLU A 619 20.60 13.69 2.21
CA GLU A 619 19.48 13.30 3.06
C GLU A 619 18.17 13.98 2.58
N PRO A 620 17.23 13.23 1.97
CA PRO A 620 15.99 13.81 1.43
C PRO A 620 15.02 14.29 2.51
N SER A 621 15.11 13.76 3.74
CA SER A 621 14.21 14.11 4.84
C SER A 621 14.24 15.61 5.16
N TYR A 622 15.40 16.27 5.07
CA TYR A 622 15.52 17.70 5.34
C TYR A 622 14.81 18.55 4.29
N LYS A 623 14.92 18.19 3.01
CA LYS A 623 14.20 18.85 1.91
C LYS A 623 12.69 18.64 2.03
N TYR A 624 12.26 17.45 2.43
CA TYR A 624 10.86 17.17 2.73
C TYR A 624 10.32 18.05 3.87
N MET A 625 11.05 18.17 4.98
CA MET A 625 10.63 19.04 6.09
C MET A 625 10.58 20.52 5.67
N TRP A 626 11.51 20.96 4.84
CA TRP A 626 11.49 22.31 4.29
C TRP A 626 10.29 22.53 3.35
N GLY A 627 9.95 21.55 2.52
CA GLY A 627 8.72 21.57 1.72
C GLY A 627 7.46 21.65 2.60
N SER A 628 7.45 20.96 3.74
CA SER A 628 6.37 21.02 4.73
C SER A 628 6.23 22.42 5.37
N LEU A 629 7.34 23.15 5.57
CA LEU A 629 7.30 24.57 5.95
C LEU A 629 6.62 25.42 4.87
N TYR A 630 6.95 25.23 3.60
CA TYR A 630 6.31 25.98 2.51
C TYR A 630 4.83 25.63 2.35
N MET A 631 4.42 24.40 2.66
CA MET A 631 3.00 24.05 2.78
C MET A 631 2.29 24.87 3.87
N LEU A 632 2.96 25.13 5.01
CA LEU A 632 2.42 25.96 6.09
C LEU A 632 2.28 27.42 5.68
N THR A 633 3.28 27.98 4.99
CA THR A 633 3.26 29.39 4.55
C THR A 633 2.37 29.63 3.33
N GLY A 634 1.84 28.57 2.71
CA GLY A 634 1.00 28.64 1.50
C GLY A 634 1.78 28.74 0.19
N ASP A 635 3.11 28.64 0.23
CA ASP A 635 4.00 28.69 -0.94
C ASP A 635 4.06 27.32 -1.65
N TYR A 636 2.93 26.85 -2.20
CA TYR A 636 2.80 25.50 -2.77
C TYR A 636 3.80 25.19 -3.90
N MET A 637 4.22 26.20 -4.68
CA MET A 637 5.20 26.02 -5.76
C MET A 637 6.59 25.70 -5.22
N LYS A 638 7.06 26.41 -4.18
CA LYS A 638 8.33 26.12 -3.52
C LYS A 638 8.27 24.78 -2.79
N ALA A 639 7.12 24.45 -2.19
CA ALA A 639 6.89 23.13 -1.58
C ALA A 639 7.07 22.01 -2.62
N LYS A 640 6.46 22.16 -3.81
CA LYS A 640 6.61 21.22 -4.93
C LYS A 640 8.08 21.05 -5.33
N GLU A 641 8.82 22.15 -5.49
CA GLU A 641 10.25 22.11 -5.80
C GLU A 641 11.07 21.36 -4.74
N CYS A 642 10.83 21.61 -3.45
CA CYS A 642 11.51 20.92 -2.36
C CYS A 642 11.23 19.40 -2.37
N PHE A 643 9.98 18.99 -2.59
CA PHE A 643 9.65 17.56 -2.67
C PHE A 643 10.24 16.91 -3.92
N TYR A 644 10.26 17.60 -5.05
CA TYR A 644 10.87 17.13 -6.30
C TYR A 644 12.39 16.99 -6.14
N ASP A 645 13.04 17.95 -5.50
CA ASP A 645 14.47 17.89 -5.22
C ASP A 645 14.80 16.75 -4.23
N ALA A 646 13.95 16.50 -3.23
CA ALA A 646 14.07 15.31 -2.36
C ALA A 646 13.99 14.00 -3.16
N MET A 647 13.03 13.90 -4.09
CA MET A 647 12.87 12.74 -4.97
C MET A 647 14.01 12.60 -6.00
N SER A 648 14.59 13.72 -6.45
CA SER A 648 15.75 13.69 -7.34
C SER A 648 16.98 13.06 -6.67
N VAL A 649 17.11 13.21 -5.35
CA VAL A 649 18.15 12.57 -4.53
C VAL A 649 17.80 11.11 -4.26
N GLN A 650 16.59 10.83 -3.79
CA GLN A 650 16.11 9.48 -3.53
C GLN A 650 14.70 9.29 -4.10
N GLN A 651 14.60 8.58 -5.23
CA GLN A 651 13.31 8.36 -5.91
C GLN A 651 12.32 7.52 -5.10
N ALA A 652 12.81 6.73 -4.14
CA ALA A 652 12.00 5.91 -3.25
C ALA A 652 11.64 6.58 -1.92
N HIS A 653 11.87 7.90 -1.76
CA HIS A 653 11.56 8.60 -0.52
C HIS A 653 10.04 8.74 -0.31
N HIS A 654 9.49 7.86 0.53
CA HIS A 654 8.05 7.65 0.71
C HIS A 654 7.25 8.91 1.11
N PRO A 655 7.65 9.72 2.12
CA PRO A 655 6.90 10.92 2.48
C PRO A 655 6.84 11.98 1.37
N SER A 656 7.91 12.11 0.57
CA SER A 656 7.92 13.06 -0.55
C SER A 656 7.01 12.60 -1.69
N LEU A 657 6.97 11.29 -1.99
CA LEU A 657 6.06 10.73 -2.98
C LEU A 657 4.60 11.00 -2.61
N MET A 658 4.23 10.73 -1.35
CA MET A 658 2.87 11.02 -0.86
C MET A 658 2.55 12.51 -0.96
N MET A 659 3.46 13.40 -0.57
CA MET A 659 3.23 14.85 -0.66
C MET A 659 3.21 15.38 -2.09
N CYS A 660 3.97 14.80 -3.02
CA CYS A 660 3.87 15.11 -4.45
C CYS A 660 2.51 14.69 -5.01
N GLY A 661 2.02 13.50 -4.62
CA GLY A 661 0.68 13.04 -4.96
C GLY A 661 -0.42 13.96 -4.42
N VAL A 662 -0.32 14.36 -3.15
CA VAL A 662 -1.24 15.32 -2.52
C VAL A 662 -1.22 16.68 -3.24
N LEU A 663 -0.05 17.23 -3.51
CA LEU A 663 0.07 18.51 -4.22
C LEU A 663 -0.48 18.43 -5.65
N ALA A 664 -0.14 17.38 -6.40
CA ALA A 664 -0.67 17.17 -7.75
C ALA A 664 -2.20 17.07 -7.74
N ALA A 665 -2.77 16.36 -6.77
CA ALA A 665 -4.22 16.28 -6.58
C ALA A 665 -4.84 17.65 -6.22
N THR A 666 -4.19 18.46 -5.38
CA THR A 666 -4.67 19.83 -5.09
C THR A 666 -4.60 20.77 -6.30
N PHE A 667 -3.74 20.48 -7.27
CA PHE A 667 -3.65 21.18 -8.56
C PHE A 667 -4.49 20.50 -9.66
N GLU A 668 -5.31 19.51 -9.34
CA GLU A 668 -6.16 18.77 -10.30
C GLU A 668 -5.37 18.02 -11.40
N HIS A 669 -4.08 17.78 -11.18
CA HIS A 669 -3.23 16.94 -12.04
C HIS A 669 -3.36 15.47 -11.60
N TYR A 670 -4.52 14.89 -11.89
CA TYR A 670 -4.90 13.56 -11.42
C TYR A 670 -3.96 12.43 -11.91
N ASP A 671 -3.48 12.48 -13.15
CA ASP A 671 -2.58 11.47 -13.71
C ASP A 671 -1.20 11.44 -13.02
N GLU A 672 -0.65 12.63 -12.73
CA GLU A 672 0.59 12.77 -11.96
C GLU A 672 0.37 12.27 -10.52
N ALA A 673 -0.74 12.67 -9.90
CA ALA A 673 -1.08 12.27 -8.54
C ALA A 673 -1.20 10.75 -8.40
N GLN A 674 -1.89 10.10 -9.34
CA GLN A 674 -2.03 8.65 -9.39
C GLN A 674 -0.67 7.97 -9.52
N THR A 675 0.19 8.46 -10.42
CA THR A 675 1.53 7.91 -10.62
C THR A 675 2.36 7.95 -9.33
N PHE A 676 2.36 9.08 -8.61
CA PHE A 676 3.12 9.21 -7.37
C PHE A 676 2.56 8.35 -6.22
N LEU A 677 1.23 8.29 -6.08
CA LEU A 677 0.58 7.51 -5.01
C LEU A 677 0.65 6.00 -5.27
N GLU A 678 0.49 5.55 -6.53
CA GLU A 678 0.72 4.14 -6.90
C GLU A 678 2.17 3.72 -6.67
N GLN A 679 3.13 4.61 -6.97
CA GLN A 679 4.53 4.33 -6.64
C GLN A 679 4.73 4.23 -5.12
N ALA A 680 4.11 5.12 -4.33
CA ALA A 680 4.17 5.08 -2.86
C ALA A 680 3.63 3.77 -2.30
N THR A 681 2.48 3.28 -2.79
CA THR A 681 1.91 1.99 -2.37
C THR A 681 2.72 0.79 -2.86
N SER A 682 3.46 0.93 -3.97
CA SER A 682 4.35 -0.13 -4.47
C SER A 682 5.65 -0.26 -3.64
N ILE A 683 6.19 0.86 -3.14
CA ILE A 683 7.42 0.88 -2.33
C ILE A 683 7.14 0.40 -0.91
N ASP A 684 6.07 0.91 -0.30
CA ASP A 684 5.60 0.48 1.02
C ASP A 684 4.14 -0.01 0.94
N PRO A 685 3.94 -1.30 0.63
CA PRO A 685 2.61 -1.90 0.60
C PRO A 685 1.89 -1.92 1.96
N SER A 686 2.63 -1.77 3.06
CA SER A 686 2.09 -1.76 4.43
C SER A 686 1.56 -0.39 4.86
N SER A 687 1.84 0.66 4.08
CA SER A 687 1.46 2.03 4.41
C SER A 687 -0.04 2.26 4.27
N VAL A 688 -0.75 2.27 5.40
CA VAL A 688 -2.20 2.61 5.45
C VAL A 688 -2.46 3.99 4.84
N VAL A 689 -1.62 4.98 5.19
CA VAL A 689 -1.75 6.37 4.71
C VAL A 689 -1.64 6.46 3.18
N ALA A 690 -0.69 5.78 2.55
CA ALA A 690 -0.52 5.84 1.10
C ALA A 690 -1.74 5.25 0.37
N TRP A 691 -2.27 4.12 0.84
CA TRP A 691 -3.47 3.51 0.29
C TRP A 691 -4.72 4.39 0.47
N THR A 692 -4.90 4.99 1.65
CA THR A 692 -6.02 5.91 1.89
C THR A 692 -5.90 7.19 1.05
N LEU A 693 -4.71 7.75 0.87
CA LEU A 693 -4.50 8.90 -0.03
C LEU A 693 -4.86 8.55 -1.49
N LEU A 694 -4.52 7.34 -1.95
CA LEU A 694 -4.90 6.84 -3.27
C LEU A 694 -6.43 6.69 -3.39
N GLY A 695 -7.11 6.22 -2.34
CA GLY A 695 -8.57 6.16 -2.30
C GLY A 695 -9.22 7.54 -2.36
N LEU A 696 -8.72 8.50 -1.57
CA LEU A 696 -9.20 9.89 -1.58
C LEU A 696 -9.00 10.56 -2.94
N LEU A 697 -7.91 10.23 -3.65
CA LEU A 697 -7.67 10.66 -5.02
C LEU A 697 -8.75 10.12 -5.97
N TYR A 698 -9.05 8.82 -5.93
CA TYR A 698 -10.08 8.22 -6.79
C TYR A 698 -11.49 8.77 -6.48
N GLU A 699 -11.81 9.04 -5.22
CA GLU A 699 -13.06 9.74 -4.88
C GLU A 699 -13.11 11.15 -5.47
N SER A 700 -12.01 11.88 -5.46
CA SER A 700 -11.95 13.21 -6.10
C SER A 700 -12.13 13.14 -7.63
N GLN A 701 -11.82 11.99 -8.25
CA GLN A 701 -12.08 11.68 -9.65
C GLN A 701 -13.47 11.08 -9.90
N ASN A 702 -14.27 10.85 -8.85
CA ASN A 702 -15.56 10.17 -8.89
C ASN A 702 -15.50 8.70 -9.36
N ASP A 703 -14.35 8.04 -9.20
CA ASP A 703 -14.19 6.60 -9.42
C ASP A 703 -14.40 5.82 -8.11
N SER A 704 -15.66 5.49 -7.86
CA SER A 704 -16.09 4.80 -6.63
C SER A 704 -15.49 3.39 -6.48
N ILE A 705 -15.28 2.68 -7.59
CA ILE A 705 -14.81 1.29 -7.58
C ILE A 705 -13.33 1.25 -7.19
N MET A 706 -12.52 2.12 -7.79
CA MET A 706 -11.10 2.22 -7.48
C MET A 706 -10.85 2.81 -6.08
N ALA A 707 -11.70 3.72 -5.62
CA ALA A 707 -11.66 4.20 -4.24
C ALA A 707 -11.92 3.08 -3.22
N GLU A 708 -12.98 2.28 -3.43
CA GLU A 708 -13.29 1.13 -2.56
C GLU A 708 -12.14 0.13 -2.51
N TRP A 709 -11.52 -0.17 -3.66
CA TRP A 709 -10.33 -1.02 -3.74
C TRP A 709 -9.21 -0.51 -2.83
N ALA A 710 -8.82 0.76 -2.99
CA ALA A 710 -7.72 1.35 -2.24
C ALA A 710 -8.02 1.37 -0.73
N TYR A 711 -9.25 1.72 -0.33
CA TYR A 711 -9.66 1.66 1.08
C TYR A 711 -9.68 0.24 1.63
N LYS A 712 -10.08 -0.75 0.84
CA LYS A 712 -10.07 -2.15 1.25
C LYS A 712 -8.64 -2.65 1.48
N GLU A 713 -7.70 -2.32 0.61
CA GLU A 713 -6.28 -2.61 0.83
C GLU A 713 -5.73 -1.88 2.06
N ALA A 714 -6.08 -0.60 2.28
CA ALA A 714 -5.70 0.11 3.50
C ALA A 714 -6.18 -0.59 4.78
N ARG A 715 -7.46 -1.01 4.83
CA ARG A 715 -8.04 -1.74 5.98
C ARG A 715 -7.39 -3.11 6.19
N LYS A 716 -7.00 -3.77 5.11
CA LYS A 716 -6.27 -5.05 5.18
C LYS A 716 -4.93 -4.89 5.88
N GLN A 717 -4.20 -3.80 5.64
CA GLN A 717 -2.93 -3.52 6.32
C GLN A 717 -3.10 -3.09 7.79
N LEU A 718 -4.27 -2.53 8.15
CA LEU A 718 -4.57 -2.13 9.52
C LEU A 718 -4.86 -3.34 10.46
N LYS A 719 -5.44 -4.43 9.93
CA LYS A 719 -5.77 -5.65 10.70
C LYS A 719 -4.58 -6.31 11.43
N PRO A 720 -3.41 -6.55 10.79
CA PRO A 720 -2.27 -7.19 11.47
C PRO A 720 -1.67 -6.33 12.58
N VAL A 721 -1.79 -5.00 12.54
CA VAL A 721 -1.31 -4.11 13.62
C VAL A 721 -2.14 -4.31 14.90
N LYS A 722 -3.45 -4.55 14.77
CA LYS A 722 -4.34 -4.82 15.92
C LYS A 722 -4.06 -6.19 16.56
N GLU A 723 -3.75 -7.20 15.76
CA GLU A 723 -3.42 -8.56 16.25
C GLU A 723 -2.01 -8.65 16.86
N ASN A 724 -1.02 -7.97 16.27
CA ASN A 724 0.35 -7.91 16.80
C ASN A 724 0.45 -7.10 18.11
N MET A 725 -0.35 -6.04 18.28
CA MET A 725 -0.44 -5.35 19.58
C MET A 725 -1.11 -6.20 20.67
N GLN A 726 -2.01 -7.11 20.31
CA GLN A 726 -2.64 -8.03 21.26
C GLN A 726 -1.70 -9.17 21.67
N THR A 727 -0.84 -9.66 20.78
CA THR A 727 0.15 -10.71 21.07
C THR A 727 1.37 -10.17 21.83
N GLN A 728 1.87 -8.96 21.54
CA GLN A 728 2.94 -8.34 22.33
C GLN A 728 2.52 -8.00 23.78
N ARG A 729 1.22 -7.90 24.06
CA ARG A 729 0.71 -7.68 25.43
C ARG A 729 0.61 -8.96 26.26
N VAL A 730 0.71 -10.13 25.63
CA VAL A 730 0.74 -11.44 26.31
C VAL A 730 2.19 -11.90 26.55
N GLU A 731 3.14 -11.54 25.70
CA GLU A 731 4.56 -11.92 25.86
C GLU A 731 5.37 -10.97 26.76
N ASN A 732 5.01 -9.69 26.89
CA ASN A 732 5.65 -8.75 27.83
C ASN A 732 5.16 -8.86 29.29
N LYS A 733 4.63 -10.02 29.69
CA LYS A 733 4.33 -10.35 31.11
C LYS A 733 5.21 -11.47 31.68
N THR A 734 6.22 -11.96 30.96
CA THR A 734 6.99 -13.14 31.38
C THR A 734 8.51 -13.08 31.22
N VAL A 735 9.14 -11.92 30.99
CA VAL A 735 10.61 -11.81 31.05
C VAL A 735 11.00 -10.45 31.59
N ASP A 736 11.34 -10.41 32.89
CA ASP A 736 12.45 -9.63 33.48
C ASP A 736 12.37 -9.75 35.01
N SER A 737 12.95 -10.83 35.54
CA SER A 737 13.31 -10.92 36.97
C SER A 737 14.41 -11.97 37.19
N GLU A 738 15.64 -11.64 36.78
CA GLU A 738 16.94 -12.14 37.29
C GLU A 738 17.89 -10.94 37.07
N GLU A 739 18.66 -10.35 38.00
CA GLU A 739 19.26 -10.77 39.26
C GLU A 739 19.34 -9.56 40.22
N PHE A 740 19.14 -9.77 41.53
CA PHE A 740 20.07 -9.35 42.60
C PHE A 740 19.55 -9.92 43.92
N GLU A 741 20.29 -10.89 44.46
CA GLU A 741 20.13 -11.45 45.81
C GLU A 741 20.32 -10.37 46.89
N GLN A 742 19.51 -10.41 47.95
CA GLN A 742 20.02 -10.63 49.31
C GLN A 742 18.88 -10.91 50.32
N VAL A 743 18.94 -12.13 50.87
CA VAL A 743 18.85 -12.47 52.31
C VAL A 743 17.58 -12.04 53.08
N GLU A 744 16.68 -12.99 53.42
CA GLU A 744 16.66 -13.67 54.74
C GLU A 744 15.41 -14.59 54.91
N THR A 745 15.67 -15.88 55.10
CA THR A 745 15.03 -16.87 56.02
C THR A 745 13.52 -17.21 56.00
N ASP A 746 13.25 -18.49 55.67
CA ASP A 746 12.51 -19.53 56.45
C ASP A 746 11.16 -19.15 57.11
N THR A 747 10.02 -19.86 57.01
CA THR A 747 9.67 -21.29 56.76
C THR A 747 8.10 -21.40 56.69
N PRO A 748 7.49 -22.59 56.41
CA PRO A 748 6.26 -22.74 55.61
C PRO A 748 5.00 -23.27 56.35
N GLY A 749 3.88 -23.33 55.59
CA GLY A 749 2.69 -24.15 55.88
C GLY A 749 1.48 -23.35 56.38
N GLN A 750 0.22 -23.67 56.10
CA GLN A 750 -0.40 -24.89 55.60
C GLN A 750 -1.74 -24.54 54.91
N SER A 751 -2.12 -25.48 54.04
CA SER A 751 -3.42 -25.72 53.45
C SER A 751 -4.61 -25.75 54.42
N SER A 752 -5.79 -25.33 53.94
CA SER A 752 -7.01 -26.14 54.05
C SER A 752 -8.11 -25.64 53.11
N THR A 753 -8.58 -26.58 52.31
CA THR A 753 -9.87 -26.66 51.61
C THR A 753 -11.06 -26.41 52.55
N ASP A 754 -12.15 -25.83 52.04
CA ASP A 754 -13.48 -26.43 52.23
C ASP A 754 -14.53 -25.87 51.27
N ASP A 755 -15.43 -26.79 50.94
CA ASP A 755 -16.42 -26.87 49.88
C ASP A 755 -17.79 -26.24 50.24
N GLN A 756 -18.52 -25.91 49.17
CA GLN A 756 -19.98 -26.03 48.96
C GLN A 756 -21.01 -25.00 49.52
N ASP A 757 -21.58 -24.27 48.54
CA ASP A 757 -23.02 -24.17 48.20
C ASP A 757 -24.08 -23.84 49.26
N HIS A 758 -24.69 -22.65 49.16
CA HIS A 758 -26.03 -22.47 48.57
C HIS A 758 -26.60 -21.04 48.68
N LYS A 759 -27.27 -20.63 47.58
CA LYS A 759 -28.47 -19.77 47.45
C LYS A 759 -28.35 -18.23 47.34
N SER A 760 -28.44 -17.81 46.07
CA SER A 760 -29.44 -16.86 45.52
C SER A 760 -29.82 -15.62 46.35
N VAL A 761 -29.16 -14.51 46.04
CA VAL A 761 -29.68 -13.15 46.19
C VAL A 761 -29.17 -12.36 44.97
N GLU A 762 -30.07 -11.79 44.17
CA GLU A 762 -29.72 -10.80 43.14
C GLU A 762 -29.09 -9.57 43.82
N PRO A 763 -28.07 -8.95 43.20
CA PRO A 763 -27.96 -7.51 43.32
C PRO A 763 -27.68 -6.79 41.98
N ASP A 764 -28.32 -5.64 41.93
CA ASP A 764 -28.25 -4.47 41.05
C ASP A 764 -27.03 -4.26 40.12
N PRO A 765 -27.23 -3.60 38.96
CA PRO A 765 -26.22 -3.37 37.95
C PRO A 765 -25.48 -2.04 38.17
N GLU A 766 -24.67 -1.91 39.21
CA GLU A 766 -23.74 -0.79 39.32
C GLU A 766 -22.46 -1.25 40.02
N THR A 767 -21.39 -1.50 39.25
CA THR A 767 -20.02 -0.97 39.48
C THR A 767 -18.98 -1.69 38.61
N HIS A 768 -18.30 -0.87 37.80
CA HIS A 768 -16.91 -0.96 37.34
C HIS A 768 -16.37 -2.30 36.81
N ASN A 769 -16.56 -2.50 35.51
CA ASN A 769 -15.50 -3.04 34.65
C ASN A 769 -15.29 -2.03 33.51
N GLU A 770 -14.48 -1.01 33.76
CA GLU A 770 -13.98 -0.14 32.68
C GLU A 770 -12.87 -0.87 31.92
N PRO A 771 -13.05 -1.15 30.62
CA PRO A 771 -11.93 -1.52 29.77
C PRO A 771 -11.07 -0.27 29.56
N SER A 772 -9.78 -0.32 29.89
CA SER A 772 -8.84 0.75 29.55
C SER A 772 -8.88 1.00 28.04
N ALA A 773 -9.50 2.09 27.61
CA ALA A 773 -9.67 2.47 26.22
C ALA A 773 -8.32 2.87 25.62
N LYS A 774 -7.64 1.93 24.96
CA LYS A 774 -6.58 2.22 24.00
C LYS A 774 -7.17 2.17 22.59
N GLN A 775 -7.02 3.30 21.91
CA GLN A 775 -7.79 3.81 20.77
C GLN A 775 -7.74 2.88 19.53
N SER A 776 -8.91 2.63 18.93
CA SER A 776 -8.98 2.08 17.58
C SER A 776 -8.78 3.21 16.57
N SER A 777 -7.56 3.36 16.02
CA SER A 777 -7.38 4.29 14.89
C SER A 777 -8.06 3.73 13.64
N SER A 778 -8.77 4.60 12.92
CA SER A 778 -9.33 4.34 11.59
C SER A 778 -8.32 4.75 10.53
N ILE A 779 -8.43 4.17 9.33
CA ILE A 779 -7.56 4.50 8.18
C ILE A 779 -7.58 6.00 7.84
N TYR A 780 -8.73 6.66 8.03
CA TYR A 780 -8.90 8.08 7.71
C TYR A 780 -8.30 8.98 8.79
N ILE A 781 -8.32 8.56 10.06
CA ILE A 781 -7.71 9.28 11.18
C ILE A 781 -6.19 9.30 11.05
N ASP A 782 -5.57 8.15 10.76
CA ASP A 782 -4.11 8.07 10.56
C ASP A 782 -3.67 8.96 9.37
N THR A 783 -4.48 8.98 8.31
CA THR A 783 -4.24 9.81 7.13
C THR A 783 -4.45 11.29 7.40
N ALA A 784 -5.50 11.67 8.13
CA ALA A 784 -5.77 13.04 8.54
C ALA A 784 -4.63 13.59 9.41
N GLY A 785 -4.11 12.79 10.36
CA GLY A 785 -2.95 13.16 11.17
C GLY A 785 -1.70 13.44 10.32
N PHE A 786 -1.41 12.59 9.33
CA PHE A 786 -0.31 12.83 8.39
C PHE A 786 -0.50 14.12 7.56
N LEU A 787 -1.71 14.37 7.05
CA LEU A 787 -2.02 15.54 6.24
C LEU A 787 -1.95 16.83 7.05
N LEU A 788 -2.44 16.83 8.30
CA LEU A 788 -2.36 17.99 9.20
C LEU A 788 -0.92 18.31 9.59
N LYS A 789 -0.10 17.29 9.85
CA LYS A 789 1.34 17.47 10.10
C LYS A 789 2.07 18.12 8.92
N ASN A 790 1.56 17.95 7.70
CA ASN A 790 2.09 18.55 6.46
C ASN A 790 1.29 19.76 5.96
N ASN A 791 0.37 20.28 6.76
CA ASN A 791 -0.45 21.45 6.42
C ASN A 791 -1.27 21.31 5.12
N ALA A 792 -1.61 20.08 4.72
CA ALA A 792 -2.46 19.79 3.58
C ALA A 792 -3.95 19.86 3.97
N LEU A 793 -4.42 21.06 4.34
CA LEU A 793 -5.72 21.28 5.01
C LEU A 793 -6.92 20.73 4.22
N LYS A 794 -6.97 20.99 2.89
CA LYS A 794 -8.08 20.55 2.03
C LYS A 794 -8.24 19.02 2.00
N MET A 795 -7.12 18.30 1.88
CA MET A 795 -7.15 16.83 1.88
C MET A 795 -7.43 16.29 3.29
N ALA A 796 -6.95 16.95 4.34
CA ALA A 796 -7.25 16.56 5.72
C ALA A 796 -8.75 16.67 6.01
N GLU A 797 -9.41 17.74 5.54
CA GLU A 797 -10.87 17.90 5.58
C GLU A 797 -11.59 16.77 4.87
N HIS A 798 -11.12 16.40 3.69
CA HIS A 798 -11.71 15.30 2.92
C HIS A 798 -11.59 13.97 3.66
N ALA A 799 -10.41 13.67 4.22
CA ALA A 799 -10.21 12.47 5.04
C ALA A 799 -11.12 12.45 6.29
N LEU A 800 -11.25 13.58 7.01
CA LEU A 800 -12.14 13.69 8.16
C LEU A 800 -13.62 13.56 7.77
N ALA A 801 -14.02 14.08 6.60
CA ALA A 801 -15.37 13.88 6.11
C ALA A 801 -15.67 12.39 5.82
N GLN A 802 -14.71 11.66 5.25
CA GLN A 802 -14.85 10.23 5.00
C GLN A 802 -14.93 9.39 6.28
N GLU A 803 -14.22 9.80 7.34
CA GLU A 803 -14.34 9.15 8.65
C GLU A 803 -15.79 9.17 9.15
N LEU A 804 -16.51 10.28 8.98
CA LEU A 804 -17.92 10.41 9.39
C LEU A 804 -18.89 9.59 8.53
N LEU A 805 -18.55 9.36 7.26
CA LEU A 805 -19.38 8.57 6.34
C LEU A 805 -19.17 7.07 6.50
N SER A 806 -18.00 6.67 7.01
CA SER A 806 -17.63 5.26 7.15
C SER A 806 -18.41 4.55 8.25
N SER A 807 -18.74 3.27 8.04
CA SER A 807 -19.43 2.41 9.03
C SER A 807 -18.62 2.18 10.31
N ASP A 808 -17.30 2.20 10.18
CA ASP A 808 -16.34 1.89 11.24
C ASP A 808 -15.85 3.16 11.96
N GLY A 809 -16.22 4.34 11.44
CA GLY A 809 -15.80 5.64 11.92
C GLY A 809 -16.91 6.40 12.63
N GLY A 810 -16.55 7.57 13.16
CA GLY A 810 -17.50 8.44 13.85
C GLY A 810 -16.82 9.59 14.59
N ARG A 811 -17.58 10.31 15.42
CA ARG A 811 -17.08 11.38 16.28
C ARG A 811 -16.30 10.83 17.48
N SER A 812 -15.19 10.14 17.20
CA SER A 812 -14.25 9.66 18.21
C SER A 812 -13.46 10.81 18.83
N ALA A 813 -12.81 10.57 19.98
CA ALA A 813 -11.91 11.54 20.59
C ALA A 813 -10.77 11.95 19.62
N CYS A 814 -10.21 10.98 18.87
CA CYS A 814 -9.18 11.23 17.87
C CYS A 814 -9.69 12.06 16.68
N TYR A 815 -10.91 11.81 16.21
CA TYR A 815 -11.57 12.63 15.18
C TYR A 815 -11.69 14.08 15.65
N LEU A 816 -12.21 14.31 16.86
CA LEU A 816 -12.40 15.65 17.42
C LEU A 816 -11.06 16.36 17.66
N HIS A 817 -10.03 15.62 18.07
CA HIS A 817 -8.66 16.13 18.20
C HIS A 817 -8.15 16.65 16.84
N HIS A 818 -8.15 15.84 15.79
CA HIS A 818 -7.69 16.28 14.47
C HIS A 818 -8.57 17.38 13.85
N LEU A 819 -9.89 17.35 14.08
CA LEU A 819 -10.78 18.44 13.65
C LEU A 819 -10.44 19.76 14.35
N ALA A 820 -10.16 19.73 15.66
CA ALA A 820 -9.73 20.92 16.39
C ALA A 820 -8.36 21.43 15.90
N GLN A 821 -7.42 20.52 15.61
CA GLN A 821 -6.13 20.88 15.03
C GLN A 821 -6.28 21.57 13.66
N LEU A 822 -7.14 21.04 12.79
CA LEU A 822 -7.49 21.66 11.51
C LEU A 822 -8.09 23.07 11.70
N GLN A 823 -9.01 23.22 12.65
CA GLN A 823 -9.65 24.51 12.96
C GLN A 823 -8.64 25.54 13.51
N LEU A 824 -7.70 25.10 14.34
CA LEU A 824 -6.59 25.95 14.81
C LEU A 824 -5.71 26.44 13.66
N LEU A 825 -5.36 25.56 12.71
CA LEU A 825 -4.60 25.94 11.50
C LEU A 825 -5.40 26.90 10.60
N LYS A 826 -6.73 26.83 10.64
CA LYS A 826 -7.65 27.79 9.98
C LYS A 826 -7.94 29.04 10.80
N THR A 827 -7.34 29.19 11.99
CA THR A 827 -7.56 30.30 12.95
C THR A 827 -8.96 30.39 13.57
N ASP A 828 -9.78 29.33 13.46
CA ASP A 828 -11.08 29.23 14.13
C ASP A 828 -10.95 28.64 15.54
N TYR A 829 -10.54 29.50 16.48
CA TYR A 829 -10.32 29.12 17.86
C TYR A 829 -11.62 28.77 18.61
N SER A 830 -12.75 29.36 18.22
CA SER A 830 -14.04 29.15 18.90
C SER A 830 -14.57 27.73 18.69
N SER A 831 -14.56 27.25 17.44
CA SER A 831 -14.99 25.90 17.11
C SER A 831 -14.00 24.88 17.67
N ALA A 832 -12.70 25.17 17.59
CA ALA A 832 -11.66 24.30 18.14
C ALA A 832 -11.83 24.08 19.65
N SER A 833 -12.05 25.13 20.44
CA SER A 833 -12.30 25.02 21.89
C SER A 833 -13.54 24.16 22.20
N THR A 834 -14.59 24.27 21.39
CA THR A 834 -15.83 23.48 21.56
C THR A 834 -15.59 22.00 21.28
N ASN A 835 -14.91 21.68 20.18
CA ASN A 835 -14.56 20.30 19.83
C ASN A 835 -13.60 19.68 20.84
N LEU A 836 -12.65 20.44 21.38
CA LEU A 836 -11.74 19.97 22.44
C LEU A 836 -12.47 19.74 23.76
N LYS A 837 -13.51 20.54 24.09
CA LYS A 837 -14.40 20.26 25.24
C LYS A 837 -15.12 18.92 25.06
N GLU A 838 -15.61 18.64 23.87
CA GLU A 838 -16.29 17.39 23.58
C GLU A 838 -15.30 16.21 23.58
N ALA A 839 -14.10 16.37 23.02
CA ALA A 839 -13.07 15.35 23.00
C ALA A 839 -12.65 14.92 24.41
N LEU A 840 -12.47 15.87 25.33
CA LEU A 840 -12.15 15.59 26.74
C LEU A 840 -13.31 14.94 27.51
N ARG A 841 -14.57 15.11 27.08
CA ARG A 841 -15.69 14.34 27.66
C ARG A 841 -15.66 12.88 27.26
N LEU A 842 -15.07 12.56 26.10
CA LEU A 842 -14.92 11.18 25.62
C LEU A 842 -13.67 10.51 26.18
N ASN A 843 -12.57 11.25 26.30
CA ASN A 843 -11.31 10.77 26.86
C ASN A 843 -10.58 11.90 27.60
N ASP A 844 -10.63 11.87 28.92
CA ASP A 844 -10.02 12.88 29.79
C ASP A 844 -8.55 12.60 30.13
N GLN A 845 -8.06 11.40 29.85
CA GLN A 845 -6.67 10.98 30.09
C GLN A 845 -5.73 11.28 28.92
N ASP A 846 -6.22 11.87 27.83
CA ASP A 846 -5.41 12.18 26.66
C ASP A 846 -4.67 13.51 26.84
N ALA A 847 -3.37 13.43 27.14
CA ALA A 847 -2.54 14.58 27.40
C ALA A 847 -2.35 15.49 26.17
N ASP A 848 -2.44 14.96 24.95
CA ASP A 848 -2.28 15.75 23.73
C ASP A 848 -3.51 16.63 23.48
N ILE A 849 -4.70 16.14 23.83
CA ILE A 849 -5.94 16.93 23.77
C ILE A 849 -5.88 18.09 24.78
N TRP A 850 -5.39 17.84 26.00
CA TRP A 850 -5.15 18.89 26.99
C TRP A 850 -4.12 19.93 26.51
N ALA A 851 -3.01 19.48 25.91
CA ALA A 851 -1.99 20.37 25.36
C ALA A 851 -2.55 21.25 24.24
N LEU A 852 -3.30 20.65 23.30
CA LEU A 852 -3.89 21.38 22.17
C LEU A 852 -4.94 22.39 22.64
N ARG A 853 -5.72 22.04 23.66
CA ARG A 853 -6.67 22.96 24.30
C ARG A 853 -6.00 24.11 25.01
N GLY A 854 -4.93 23.84 25.77
CA GLY A 854 -4.11 24.87 26.38
C GLY A 854 -3.55 25.83 25.33
N HIS A 855 -3.10 25.29 24.20
CA HIS A 855 -2.63 26.09 23.08
C HIS A 855 -3.73 26.93 22.43
N CYS A 856 -4.94 26.39 22.26
CA CYS A 856 -6.10 27.14 21.80
C CYS A 856 -6.40 28.34 22.71
N HIS A 857 -6.44 28.14 24.04
CA HIS A 857 -6.67 29.21 25.00
C HIS A 857 -5.53 30.24 25.03
N TYR A 858 -4.28 29.79 24.88
CA TYR A 858 -3.12 30.67 24.76
C TYR A 858 -3.24 31.60 23.54
N LEU A 859 -3.61 31.06 22.37
CA LEU A 859 -3.82 31.85 21.15
C LEU A 859 -5.01 32.82 21.25
N GLN A 860 -6.01 32.50 22.09
CA GLN A 860 -7.13 33.39 22.41
C GLN A 860 -6.77 34.49 23.42
N GLY A 861 -5.60 34.41 24.09
CA GLY A 861 -5.20 35.31 25.17
C GLY A 861 -5.80 34.95 26.55
N GLU A 862 -6.44 33.79 26.67
CA GLU A 862 -7.02 33.29 27.94
C GLU A 862 -5.96 32.58 28.79
N VAL A 863 -5.05 33.35 29.35
CA VAL A 863 -3.84 32.85 30.05
C VAL A 863 -4.15 31.88 31.20
N ALA A 864 -5.18 32.16 32.01
CA ALA A 864 -5.54 31.32 33.17
C ALA A 864 -6.04 29.92 32.74
N ASN A 865 -6.90 29.86 31.72
CA ASN A 865 -7.42 28.60 31.19
C ASN A 865 -6.29 27.80 30.49
N ALA A 866 -5.38 28.49 29.81
CA ALA A 866 -4.22 27.87 29.19
C ALA A 866 -3.31 27.19 30.21
N GLN A 867 -3.03 27.87 31.34
CA GLN A 867 -2.24 27.33 32.45
C GLN A 867 -2.84 26.02 32.98
N GLU A 868 -4.13 26.01 33.33
CA GLU A 868 -4.79 24.83 33.88
C GLU A 868 -4.67 23.64 32.91
N CYS A 869 -4.91 23.86 31.62
CA CYS A 869 -4.81 22.82 30.61
C CYS A 869 -3.38 22.27 30.46
N TYR A 870 -2.36 23.13 30.47
CA TYR A 870 -0.96 22.70 30.39
C TYR A 870 -0.53 21.93 31.64
N GLU A 871 -0.95 22.35 32.85
CA GLU A 871 -0.69 21.62 34.08
C GLU A 871 -1.31 20.23 34.07
N GLN A 872 -2.54 20.07 33.56
CA GLN A 872 -3.17 18.75 33.41
C GLN A 872 -2.41 17.89 32.38
N SER A 873 -2.03 18.44 31.23
CA SER A 873 -1.22 17.72 30.24
C SER A 873 0.10 17.20 30.84
N LEU A 874 0.80 18.02 31.63
CA LEU A 874 2.06 17.66 32.28
C LEU A 874 1.92 16.63 33.39
N LYS A 875 0.78 16.58 34.09
CA LYS A 875 0.49 15.52 35.08
C LYS A 875 0.33 14.16 34.42
N LEU A 876 -0.20 14.14 33.19
CA LEU A 876 -0.49 12.91 32.45
C LEU A 876 0.72 12.40 31.64
N GLN A 877 1.68 13.26 31.28
CA GLN A 877 2.85 12.89 30.48
C GLN A 877 4.11 12.60 31.31
N GLN A 878 4.78 11.49 31.00
CA GLN A 878 6.14 11.23 31.47
C GLN A 878 7.18 12.12 30.75
N HIS A 879 6.97 12.37 29.45
CA HIS A 879 7.82 13.23 28.62
C HIS A 879 6.96 14.33 27.97
N PRO A 880 7.02 15.57 28.50
CA PRO A 880 6.26 16.69 27.96
C PRO A 880 6.66 17.05 26.53
N SER A 881 5.70 17.53 25.76
CA SER A 881 6.01 18.22 24.50
C SER A 881 6.76 19.52 24.76
N HIS A 882 7.78 19.79 23.93
CA HIS A 882 8.54 21.06 23.94
C HIS A 882 7.63 22.30 23.90
N LEU A 883 6.57 22.25 23.09
CA LEU A 883 5.58 23.32 22.98
C LEU A 883 4.93 23.63 24.33
N VAL A 884 4.58 22.60 25.10
CA VAL A 884 3.89 22.76 26.39
C VAL A 884 4.82 23.43 27.40
N LEU A 885 6.08 22.98 27.51
CA LEU A 885 7.05 23.58 28.43
C LEU A 885 7.35 25.04 28.08
N LEU A 886 7.59 25.33 26.79
CA LEU A 886 7.88 26.68 26.31
C LEU A 886 6.69 27.63 26.54
N ARG A 887 5.46 27.19 26.23
CA ARG A 887 4.26 28.02 26.42
C ARG A 887 3.91 28.18 27.89
N MET A 888 4.06 27.15 28.71
CA MET A 888 3.79 27.24 30.14
C MET A 888 4.77 28.17 30.86
N GLY A 889 6.07 28.09 30.54
CA GLY A 889 7.06 29.05 31.05
C GLY A 889 6.71 30.49 30.66
N SER A 890 6.26 30.71 29.42
CA SER A 890 5.80 32.04 28.96
C SER A 890 4.55 32.51 29.71
N VAL A 891 3.63 31.62 30.04
CA VAL A 891 2.42 31.92 30.82
C VAL A 891 2.81 32.34 32.24
N TYR A 892 3.72 31.63 32.92
CA TYR A 892 4.17 32.02 34.26
C TYR A 892 4.93 33.35 34.27
N LEU A 893 5.75 33.64 33.25
CA LEU A 893 6.38 34.95 33.10
C LEU A 893 5.36 36.08 32.96
N GLN A 894 4.29 35.87 32.18
CA GLN A 894 3.22 36.86 32.02
C GLN A 894 2.41 37.09 33.31
N GLN A 895 2.33 36.09 34.18
CA GLN A 895 1.68 36.18 35.49
C GLN A 895 2.60 36.70 36.61
N GLU A 896 3.84 37.11 36.28
CA GLU A 896 4.86 37.54 37.25
C GLU A 896 5.26 36.46 38.29
N ARG A 897 5.00 35.18 37.96
CA ARG A 897 5.35 34.02 38.80
C ARG A 897 6.72 33.48 38.42
N TYR A 898 7.76 34.25 38.73
CA TYR A 898 9.11 34.03 38.21
C TYR A 898 9.78 32.73 38.72
N GLU A 899 9.54 32.32 39.96
CA GLU A 899 10.11 31.06 40.49
C GLU A 899 9.58 29.82 39.75
N GLU A 900 8.28 29.76 39.52
CA GLU A 900 7.68 28.64 38.78
C GLU A 900 8.11 28.69 37.31
N ALA A 901 8.19 29.88 36.71
CA ALA A 901 8.76 30.04 35.37
C ALA A 901 10.19 29.48 35.29
N LYS A 902 11.05 29.80 36.28
CA LYS A 902 12.43 29.30 36.37
C LYS A 902 12.46 27.77 36.42
N THR A 903 11.66 27.13 37.28
CA THR A 903 11.62 25.65 37.38
C THR A 903 11.22 24.97 36.07
N VAL A 904 10.26 25.56 35.35
CA VAL A 904 9.73 25.01 34.11
C VAL A 904 10.72 25.20 32.96
N TYR A 905 11.34 26.37 32.87
CA TYR A 905 12.37 26.62 31.86
C TYR A 905 13.65 25.82 32.12
N LEU A 906 14.03 25.56 33.37
CA LEU A 906 15.13 24.64 33.68
C LEU A 906 14.84 23.24 33.13
N ARG A 907 13.64 22.71 33.40
CA ARG A 907 13.21 21.43 32.83
C ARG A 907 13.17 21.47 31.29
N ALA A 908 12.78 22.60 30.70
CA ALA A 908 12.81 22.78 29.26
C ALA A 908 14.24 22.77 28.70
N CYS A 909 15.19 23.45 29.35
CA CYS A 909 16.59 23.47 28.95
C CYS A 909 17.24 22.08 29.08
N GLU A 910 16.89 21.29 30.10
CA GLU A 910 17.38 19.92 30.27
C GLU A 910 16.92 18.98 29.15
N GLN A 911 15.68 19.12 28.68
CA GLN A 911 15.10 18.23 27.67
C GLN A 911 15.30 18.73 26.23
N PHE A 912 15.19 20.04 26.03
CA PHE A 912 15.09 20.71 24.75
C PHE A 912 15.78 22.08 24.80
N ALA A 913 17.09 22.08 25.06
CA ALA A 913 17.89 23.31 25.08
C ALA A 913 17.75 24.10 23.77
N SER A 914 17.22 25.31 23.86
CA SER A 914 17.10 26.25 22.74
C SER A 914 17.39 27.68 23.20
N CYS A 915 17.65 28.57 22.24
CA CYS A 915 17.82 29.99 22.54
C CYS A 915 16.61 30.56 23.30
N LEU A 916 15.39 30.13 22.96
CA LEU A 916 14.17 30.61 23.61
C LEU A 916 13.97 30.04 25.01
N THR A 917 14.32 28.77 25.27
CA THR A 917 14.23 28.22 26.63
C THR A 917 15.23 28.90 27.56
N TRP A 918 16.46 29.13 27.10
CA TRP A 918 17.49 29.84 27.86
C TRP A 918 17.16 31.33 28.03
N LEU A 919 16.60 31.98 27.01
CA LEU A 919 16.07 33.35 27.11
C LEU A 919 14.96 33.43 28.16
N GLY A 920 14.04 32.45 28.18
CA GLY A 920 12.97 32.37 29.16
C GLY A 920 13.49 32.19 30.59
N LEU A 921 14.47 31.31 30.78
CA LEU A 921 15.14 31.09 32.06
C LEU A 921 15.88 32.36 32.54
N GLY A 922 16.70 32.96 31.68
CA GLY A 922 17.43 34.19 31.99
C GLY A 922 16.49 35.34 32.31
N THR A 923 15.35 35.43 31.61
CA THR A 923 14.31 36.44 31.91
C THR A 923 13.71 36.22 33.30
N ALA A 924 13.42 34.98 33.69
CA ALA A 924 12.92 34.67 35.03
C ALA A 924 13.93 35.03 36.12
N CYS A 925 15.20 34.62 35.96
CA CYS A 925 16.29 34.93 36.90
C CYS A 925 16.58 36.44 37.00
N TYR A 926 16.51 37.17 35.88
CA TYR A 926 16.67 38.63 35.87
C TYR A 926 15.60 39.33 36.71
N GLN A 927 14.35 38.87 36.64
CA GLN A 927 13.24 39.41 37.43
C GLN A 927 13.32 39.02 38.91
N LEU A 928 13.97 37.90 39.24
CA LEU A 928 14.28 37.48 40.61
C LEU A 928 15.52 38.18 41.19
N GLU A 929 16.14 39.11 40.45
CA GLU A 929 17.40 39.78 40.80
C GLU A 929 18.61 38.84 40.97
N GLU A 930 18.53 37.61 40.47
CA GLU A 930 19.64 36.66 40.40
C GLU A 930 20.51 36.94 39.17
N LEU A 931 21.21 38.09 39.18
CA LEU A 931 21.90 38.62 38.01
C LEU A 931 22.99 37.69 37.45
N ASP A 932 23.71 36.96 38.31
CA ASP A 932 24.79 36.06 37.90
C ASP A 932 24.24 34.87 37.07
N ILE A 933 23.20 34.21 37.58
CA ILE A 933 22.53 33.08 36.89
C ILE A 933 21.83 33.58 35.62
N ALA A 934 21.25 34.78 35.67
CA ALA A 934 20.64 35.39 34.49
C ALA A 934 21.68 35.63 33.38
N GLU A 935 22.87 36.15 33.74
CA GLU A 935 23.96 36.36 32.78
C GLU A 935 24.41 35.04 32.15
N GLU A 936 24.63 33.99 32.95
CA GLU A 936 24.97 32.64 32.45
C GLU A 936 23.90 32.14 31.46
N ALA A 937 22.62 32.19 31.83
CA ALA A 937 21.53 31.74 30.97
C ALA A 937 21.45 32.55 29.65
N PHE A 938 21.66 33.87 29.69
CA PHE A 938 21.70 34.67 28.47
C PHE A 938 22.95 34.42 27.63
N THR A 939 24.09 34.11 28.24
CA THR A 939 25.30 33.70 27.49
C THR A 939 25.07 32.38 26.76
N GLU A 940 24.45 31.39 27.40
CA GLU A 940 24.05 30.13 26.75
C GLU A 940 23.04 30.38 25.61
N ALA A 941 22.05 31.24 25.83
CA ALA A 941 21.11 31.64 24.77
C ALA A 941 21.83 32.28 23.57
N ASN A 942 22.85 33.11 23.83
CA ASN A 942 23.66 33.77 22.82
C ASN A 942 24.59 32.78 22.08
N HIS A 943 25.12 31.77 22.76
CA HIS A 943 25.91 30.71 22.14
C HIS A 943 25.09 29.90 21.13
N LEU A 944 23.81 29.66 21.40
CA LEU A 944 22.90 28.94 20.50
C LEU A 944 22.38 29.80 19.34
N ASN A 945 22.08 31.08 19.60
CA ASN A 945 21.66 32.03 18.56
C ASN A 945 22.14 33.45 18.89
N ASN A 946 23.25 33.83 18.28
CA ASN A 946 23.89 35.15 18.44
C ASN A 946 23.17 36.28 17.69
N HIS A 947 22.11 35.99 16.94
CA HIS A 947 21.30 36.99 16.24
C HIS A 947 20.04 37.40 17.02
N ASN A 948 19.79 36.81 18.20
CA ASN A 948 18.62 37.15 19.00
C ASN A 948 18.79 38.52 19.68
N ALA A 949 18.02 39.51 19.24
CA ALA A 949 18.10 40.87 19.76
C ALA A 949 17.70 41.01 21.24
N GLU A 950 16.77 40.19 21.73
CA GLU A 950 16.34 40.23 23.14
C GLU A 950 17.45 39.78 24.08
N VAL A 951 18.19 38.74 23.71
CA VAL A 951 19.34 38.23 24.50
C VAL A 951 20.39 39.33 24.68
N TRP A 952 20.77 40.01 23.60
CA TRP A 952 21.71 41.14 23.66
C TRP A 952 21.18 42.31 24.51
N ALA A 953 19.87 42.57 24.47
CA ALA A 953 19.26 43.62 25.27
C ALA A 953 19.30 43.32 26.77
N TYR A 954 19.02 42.07 27.17
CA TYR A 954 19.10 41.66 28.56
C TYR A 954 20.55 41.63 29.08
N LEU A 955 21.51 41.14 28.29
CA LEU A 955 22.93 41.24 28.64
C LEU A 955 23.36 42.70 28.86
N ALA A 956 22.90 43.63 28.01
CA ALA A 956 23.17 45.05 28.18
C ALA A 956 22.59 45.61 29.49
N LEU A 957 21.37 45.20 29.86
CA LEU A 957 20.74 45.60 31.13
C LEU A 957 21.48 45.06 32.35
N ILE A 958 21.94 43.80 32.32
CA ILE A 958 22.74 43.21 33.39
C ILE A 958 24.08 43.94 33.54
N CYS A 959 24.77 44.24 32.42
CA CYS A 959 26.00 45.03 32.44
C CYS A 959 25.77 46.43 33.05
N LEU A 960 24.64 47.10 32.76
CA LEU A 960 24.32 48.38 33.41
C LEU A 960 24.09 48.23 34.92
N LYS A 961 23.33 47.21 35.35
CA LYS A 961 23.06 46.95 36.78
C LYS A 961 24.32 46.58 37.56
N THR A 962 25.26 45.88 36.93
CA THR A 962 26.56 45.49 37.51
C THR A 962 27.64 46.57 37.38
N GLY A 963 27.35 47.71 36.75
CA GLY A 963 28.27 48.86 36.62
C GLY A 963 29.24 48.81 35.43
N ARG A 964 29.15 47.78 34.56
CA ARG A 964 29.96 47.59 33.34
C ARG A 964 29.38 48.37 32.15
N GLN A 965 29.49 49.69 32.20
CA GLN A 965 28.77 50.57 31.26
C GLN A 965 29.29 50.52 29.81
N GLU A 966 30.58 50.27 29.60
CA GLU A 966 31.14 50.17 28.24
C GLU A 966 30.65 48.93 27.49
N GLU A 967 30.62 47.78 28.17
CA GLU A 967 30.04 46.53 27.65
C GLU A 967 28.55 46.70 27.37
N ALA A 968 27.82 47.35 28.28
CA ALA A 968 26.40 47.62 28.09
C ALA A 968 26.08 48.42 26.82
N ASP A 969 26.84 49.49 26.56
CA ASP A 969 26.67 50.31 25.36
C ASP A 969 27.03 49.53 24.07
N GLN A 970 27.94 48.56 24.14
CA GLN A 970 28.25 47.66 23.02
C GLN A 970 27.13 46.64 22.77
N PHE A 971 26.69 45.93 23.80
CA PHE A 971 25.61 44.94 23.69
C PHE A 971 24.30 45.58 23.22
N TYR A 972 23.99 46.80 23.69
CA TYR A 972 22.82 47.53 23.21
C TYR A 972 22.92 47.94 21.74
N LYS A 973 24.12 48.24 21.22
CA LYS A 973 24.33 48.46 19.78
C LYS A 973 24.05 47.20 18.97
N TYR A 974 24.48 46.02 19.44
CA TYR A 974 24.16 44.74 18.80
C TYR A 974 22.66 44.47 18.84
N ALA A 975 21.99 44.64 19.98
CA ALA A 975 20.54 44.49 20.11
C ALA A 975 19.78 45.39 19.12
N LYS A 976 20.20 46.65 18.96
CA LYS A 976 19.62 47.57 17.98
C LYS A 976 19.94 47.16 16.53
N GLY A 977 21.15 46.66 16.27
CA GLY A 977 21.57 46.12 14.97
C GLY A 977 20.71 44.94 14.52
N PHE A 978 20.35 44.04 15.45
CA PHE A 978 19.47 42.89 15.21
C PHE A 978 17.97 43.22 15.32
N LYS A 979 17.60 44.52 15.28
CA LYS A 979 16.21 45.00 15.25
C LYS A 979 15.37 44.57 16.46
N LEU A 980 15.83 44.88 17.68
CA LEU A 980 15.04 44.73 18.90
C LEU A 980 13.63 45.34 18.76
N GLN A 981 12.59 44.51 18.86
CA GLN A 981 11.19 44.95 18.74
C GLN A 981 10.54 45.33 20.08
N LYS A 982 11.07 44.82 21.20
CA LYS A 982 10.44 44.94 22.52
C LYS A 982 10.64 46.33 23.13
N GLU A 983 9.62 47.17 23.04
CA GLU A 983 9.67 48.56 23.54
C GLU A 983 9.93 48.68 25.04
N SER A 984 9.45 47.71 25.84
CA SER A 984 9.66 47.73 27.29
C SER A 984 11.15 47.68 27.65
N LEU A 985 11.92 46.80 26.99
CA LEU A 985 13.38 46.69 27.21
C LEU A 985 14.13 47.95 26.74
N MET A 986 13.69 48.55 25.63
CA MET A 986 14.28 49.81 25.16
C MET A 986 14.06 50.95 26.15
N LYS A 987 12.86 51.05 26.73
CA LYS A 987 12.52 52.05 27.74
C LYS A 987 13.32 51.81 29.02
N GLU A 988 13.33 50.58 29.53
CA GLU A 988 14.07 50.20 30.73
C GLU A 988 15.57 50.52 30.60
N PHE A 989 16.19 50.16 29.48
CA PHE A 989 17.60 50.50 29.23
C PHE A 989 17.82 52.01 29.23
N SER A 990 16.95 52.78 28.58
CA SER A 990 17.07 54.24 28.52
C SER A 990 16.91 54.90 29.89
N GLU A 991 15.98 54.42 30.71
CA GLU A 991 15.74 54.92 32.06
C GLU A 991 16.92 54.62 32.97
N LEU A 992 17.42 53.38 32.97
CA LEU A 992 18.54 52.95 33.79
C LEU A 992 19.85 53.67 33.40
N ASN A 993 20.11 53.82 32.10
CA ASN A 993 21.29 54.55 31.61
C ASN A 993 21.20 56.05 31.96
N ASN A 994 20.01 56.65 31.87
CA ASN A 994 19.79 58.04 32.30
C ASN A 994 20.01 58.21 33.80
N GLN A 995 19.46 57.33 34.64
CA GLN A 995 19.66 57.36 36.09
C GLN A 995 21.15 57.27 36.47
N LEU A 996 21.90 56.37 35.84
CA LEU A 996 23.35 56.22 36.05
C LEU A 996 24.15 57.43 35.55
N ARG A 997 23.73 58.06 34.45
CA ARG A 997 24.34 59.33 33.99
C ARG A 997 24.07 60.47 34.96
N PHE A 998 22.84 60.60 35.46
CA PHE A 998 22.49 61.63 36.44
C PHE A 998 23.22 61.42 37.78
N SER A 999 23.36 60.19 38.27
CA SER A 999 24.10 59.89 39.51
C SER A 999 25.61 60.13 39.37
N ARG A 1000 26.21 59.84 38.21
CA ARG A 1000 27.61 60.22 37.94
C ARG A 1000 27.80 61.73 37.91
N LEU A 1001 26.93 62.45 37.19
CA LEU A 1001 26.99 63.91 37.13
C LEU A 1001 26.87 64.53 38.53
N SER A 1002 25.93 64.08 39.36
CA SER A 1002 25.81 64.57 40.73
C SER A 1002 27.03 64.23 41.59
N SER A 1003 27.61 63.03 41.44
CA SER A 1003 28.85 62.65 42.14
C SER A 1003 30.06 63.50 41.74
N CYS A 1004 30.16 63.91 40.47
CA CYS A 1004 31.20 64.81 39.98
C CYS A 1004 31.03 66.23 40.55
N PHE A 1005 29.80 66.73 40.64
CA PHE A 1005 29.52 68.04 41.26
C PHE A 1005 29.82 68.05 42.77
N VAL A 1006 29.58 66.93 43.48
CA VAL A 1006 29.92 66.81 44.90
C VAL A 1006 31.44 66.72 45.11
N ARG A 1007 32.17 66.00 44.25
CA ARG A 1007 33.64 65.95 44.30
C ARG A 1007 34.29 67.29 43.98
N SER A 1008 33.80 68.05 43.00
CA SER A 1008 34.33 69.39 42.72
C SER A 1008 34.09 70.37 43.87
N SER A 1009 32.98 70.23 44.61
CA SER A 1009 32.72 71.07 45.80
C SER A 1009 33.54 70.69 47.04
N ALA A 1010 34.12 69.48 47.07
CA ALA A 1010 34.97 69.00 48.17
C ALA A 1010 36.47 69.29 47.94
N GLU A 1011 36.89 69.56 46.70
CA GLU A 1011 38.25 70.01 46.36
C GLU A 1011 38.43 71.54 46.49
N GLU A 1012 37.35 72.30 46.73
CA GLU A 1012 37.36 73.76 46.97
C GLU A 1012 37.34 74.16 48.47
N PHE A 1013 37.52 73.22 49.41
CA PHE A 1013 37.58 73.50 50.86
C PHE A 1013 38.93 73.18 51.51
#